data_AF-A0A941LNE8-F1
#
_entry.id   AF-A0A941LNE8-F1
#
_cell.length_a   1.000
_cell.length_b   1.000
_cell.length_c   1.000
_cell.angle_alpha   90.00
_cell.angle_beta   90.00
_cell.angle_gamma   90.00
#
_symmetry.space_group_name_H-M   'P 1'
#
loop_
_entity.id
_entity.type
_entity.pdbx_description
1 polymer ?
#
loop_
_entity_poly.entity_id
_entity_poly.type
_entity_poly.pdbx_seq_one_letter_code
_entity_poly.pdbx_strand_id
1 'polypeptide(L)'
;MHGYGTKRHTTQRIAVASLIISSLLSCSGQENLTPTAQPASGGQSANSFVTPHQVLWRSDGSSPTQGRESINNWPRLTSDTASCDLSQVNDHNTLPPHAPFGGSTTVHYIKAVCTGGASGGKIQIVVDMEDRPLQGLGNFGFFWYQPSIDVSTAMTLEVATNPSFSRYFIFHWWRNLIGQRMMDGWNPITWQAGDQVNNVGEAAMTQVFTTFRIVIDVLPNKSGTYYFSDLMYGYYAKPHINIWGENNFASVYTHLFPEAKKRNLIGSYCPVTESLKDPGRVVLEGGFTNTQLQEMVTAGWTIGGESTEGLNYIDFHTLESAAADMDRHLADLQKLGYQRPIFWCYEDAKHNAALDAELAKRNIVAAYSGNSFSDNTGRSLYGGLTNPYNLWSVSGDARSVEEVIAAIDHAVKYGEQLGLEWQRYDQDFPAIADYLVKLRNEGKIEIVTVEEMIARHGKKNGSQTGSPPGVPPPTPPSPTTLLPFDQVEHSYTQSPARFSGLWAQAQTRTVRLALIGDSQETSPEGRGDVYVPRLQYEAWKRYHNVPETVMSGYFSYGDGQPYGDWLLRGSAASPGASPTRIAMDHLLPGIYAAAHAAPAGPQSVNGQWYGQLMVLEPDASSVNPSTEIPTTTQYFCTQGAVRAEIFAATHPQSGGILYKARPSDSVPSYSATATLEETAPLSLADATFIVKSFTTAPLPFNGKRHLQLELLGTLTSAVTDIIGARLKSDQCPQGLVIQDLSTGGLSTKEFLNTYRAAAQLFRAMGFDAVILHLGANDAGEGATAEMYRIDTEQMIARLRSWAGRPDLPVILMSDPYRQGLSPAQEAEYARYPGALRAIAAVDPAVLVINSRRLMNERGWNGVPSNRLSELLLDGLHYTPRGAIELAEAEMKTLLGP
;
A
#
# COMPACT_ATOMS: atom_id res chain seq x y z
N MET A 1 13.26 -68.36 34.37
CA MET A 1 13.24 -68.35 32.89
C MET A 1 12.33 -67.23 32.41
N HIS A 2 12.71 -66.60 31.30
CA HIS A 2 12.22 -65.32 30.77
C HIS A 2 10.69 -65.12 30.69
N GLY A 3 10.29 -63.85 30.76
CA GLY A 3 8.98 -63.39 30.27
C GLY A 3 8.73 -61.92 30.58
N TYR A 4 8.70 -61.09 29.54
CA TYR A 4 8.54 -59.63 29.53
C TYR A 4 7.25 -59.14 30.22
N GLY A 5 7.35 -58.01 30.94
CA GLY A 5 6.25 -57.29 31.57
C GLY A 5 6.05 -55.89 30.98
N THR A 6 4.78 -55.53 30.85
CA THR A 6 4.18 -54.33 30.24
C THR A 6 4.06 -53.10 31.17
N LYS A 7 3.80 -51.93 30.54
CA LYS A 7 2.98 -50.75 30.94
C LYS A 7 3.61 -49.51 31.63
N ARG A 8 3.64 -48.43 30.83
CA ARG A 8 3.13 -47.03 30.94
C ARG A 8 3.09 -46.23 32.26
N HIS A 9 3.27 -44.91 32.01
CA HIS A 9 3.07 -43.66 32.79
C HIS A 9 4.26 -43.29 33.71
N THR A 10 4.81 -42.05 33.76
CA THR A 10 4.26 -40.72 33.45
C THR A 10 5.39 -39.65 33.36
N THR A 11 5.12 -38.57 32.62
CA THR A 11 5.58 -37.16 32.77
C THR A 11 7.07 -36.81 32.72
N GLN A 12 7.48 -35.96 31.76
CA GLN A 12 8.45 -34.89 32.01
C GLN A 12 8.40 -33.78 30.94
N ARG A 13 8.26 -32.54 31.43
CA ARG A 13 8.48 -31.28 30.70
C ARG A 13 9.99 -31.12 30.49
N ILE A 14 10.42 -30.72 29.29
CA ILE A 14 11.79 -30.26 29.04
C ILE A 14 11.73 -28.85 28.45
N ALA A 15 12.27 -27.90 29.21
CA ALA A 15 12.65 -26.57 28.78
C ALA A 15 14.01 -26.65 28.08
N VAL A 16 14.16 -25.95 26.96
CA VAL A 16 15.44 -25.77 26.26
C VAL A 16 15.97 -24.39 26.61
N ALA A 17 17.09 -24.35 27.33
CA ALA A 17 17.88 -23.16 27.57
C ALA A 17 19.20 -23.30 26.77
N SER A 18 19.42 -22.34 25.86
CA SER A 18 20.61 -22.26 25.01
C SER A 18 21.80 -21.70 25.78
N LEU A 19 22.93 -22.40 25.71
CA LEU A 19 24.20 -22.04 26.35
C LEU A 19 24.96 -21.00 25.50
N ILE A 20 25.37 -19.93 26.15
CA ILE A 20 26.32 -18.92 25.67
C ILE A 20 27.74 -19.42 25.97
N ILE A 21 28.64 -19.40 24.98
CA ILE A 21 30.09 -19.44 25.23
C ILE A 21 30.74 -18.25 24.54
N SER A 22 31.18 -17.33 25.37
CA SER A 22 32.09 -16.22 25.13
C SER A 22 33.55 -16.67 25.25
N SER A 23 34.43 -16.16 24.40
CA SER A 23 35.87 -16.12 24.64
C SER A 23 36.45 -14.76 24.22
N LEU A 24 36.61 -13.90 25.23
CA LEU A 24 37.54 -12.77 25.25
C LEU A 24 38.96 -13.30 25.54
N LEU A 25 40.00 -12.63 25.04
CA LEU A 25 41.10 -12.07 25.86
C LEU A 25 42.20 -11.46 24.96
N SER A 26 42.37 -10.15 25.11
CA SER A 26 43.62 -9.41 24.92
C SER A 26 44.49 -9.53 26.18
N CYS A 27 45.83 -9.52 26.06
CA CYS A 27 46.71 -8.48 26.65
C CYS A 27 48.22 -8.78 26.57
N SER A 28 48.97 -7.66 26.64
CA SER A 28 50.44 -7.46 26.68
C SER A 28 51.15 -7.55 25.31
N GLY A 29 52.00 -6.61 24.89
CA GLY A 29 52.51 -5.36 25.47
C GLY A 29 53.47 -4.70 24.44
N GLN A 30 53.64 -3.39 24.57
CA GLN A 30 54.37 -2.45 23.70
C GLN A 30 55.79 -2.86 23.27
N GLU A 31 56.22 -2.42 22.08
CA GLU A 31 57.31 -1.44 21.94
C GLU A 31 57.41 -0.84 20.52
N ASN A 32 57.90 0.40 20.50
CA ASN A 32 58.00 1.37 19.41
C ASN A 32 58.63 0.87 18.10
N LEU A 33 58.24 1.47 16.96
CA LEU A 33 59.14 2.02 15.94
C LEU A 33 58.31 2.78 14.87
N THR A 34 58.42 4.11 14.86
CA THR A 34 58.15 4.98 13.69
C THR A 34 58.95 4.49 12.48
N PRO A 35 58.45 4.59 11.21
CA PRO A 35 58.63 5.86 10.50
C PRO A 35 57.65 6.18 9.33
N THR A 36 57.67 7.46 8.96
CA THR A 36 57.55 8.06 7.61
C THR A 36 56.19 8.19 6.92
N ALA A 37 55.96 9.44 6.50
CA ALA A 37 54.81 9.92 5.74
C ALA A 37 55.07 9.95 4.22
N GLN A 38 53.94 9.78 3.50
CA GLN A 38 53.60 10.20 2.13
C GLN A 38 54.17 9.43 0.91
N PRO A 39 53.45 9.45 -0.25
CA PRO A 39 51.99 9.52 -0.46
C PRO A 39 51.50 8.54 -1.55
N ALA A 40 50.22 8.15 -1.50
CA ALA A 40 49.51 7.62 -2.65
C ALA A 40 48.29 8.50 -2.92
N SER A 41 48.42 9.40 -3.89
CA SER A 41 47.34 10.13 -4.49
C SER A 41 46.67 9.30 -5.59
N GLY A 42 45.33 9.30 -5.61
CA GLY A 42 44.49 8.82 -6.72
C GLY A 42 43.30 7.98 -6.22
N GLY A 43 42.09 8.52 -6.08
CA GLY A 43 41.59 9.83 -6.46
C GLY A 43 40.34 10.22 -5.67
N GLN A 44 40.18 11.52 -5.48
CA GLN A 44 38.93 12.16 -5.09
C GLN A 44 37.95 12.20 -6.28
N SER A 45 36.66 12.01 -6.00
CA SER A 45 35.57 12.93 -6.37
C SER A 45 34.32 12.51 -5.59
N ALA A 46 33.57 13.37 -4.90
CA ALA A 46 33.31 14.76 -5.19
C ALA A 46 33.49 15.68 -3.96
N ASN A 47 34.37 16.66 -4.08
CA ASN A 47 34.23 17.92 -3.33
C ASN A 47 33.17 18.76 -4.03
N SER A 48 31.93 18.74 -3.54
CA SER A 48 31.09 19.93 -3.68
C SER A 48 31.56 20.91 -2.60
N PHE A 49 32.00 22.10 -3.00
CA PHE A 49 32.20 23.19 -2.05
C PHE A 49 30.83 23.61 -1.52
N VAL A 50 30.44 23.11 -0.35
CA VAL A 50 29.21 23.52 0.34
C VAL A 50 29.57 24.47 1.48
N THR A 51 28.79 25.54 1.63
CA THR A 51 28.92 26.51 2.72
C THR A 51 28.75 25.81 4.07
N PRO A 52 29.59 26.08 5.09
CA PRO A 52 29.39 25.55 6.45
C PRO A 52 27.98 25.86 6.98
N HIS A 53 27.33 24.86 7.60
CA HIS A 53 26.01 25.03 8.19
C HIS A 53 26.11 26.03 9.34
N GLN A 54 25.34 27.11 9.27
CA GLN A 54 25.63 28.30 10.09
C GLN A 54 25.35 28.09 11.58
N VAL A 55 24.31 27.34 11.95
CA VAL A 55 23.91 27.12 13.35
C VAL A 55 23.25 25.75 13.44
N LEU A 56 23.62 24.91 14.41
CA LEU A 56 23.01 23.59 14.62
C LEU A 56 22.36 23.45 15.99
N TRP A 57 22.60 24.38 16.92
CA TRP A 57 22.02 24.41 18.27
C TRP A 57 21.48 25.80 18.56
N ARG A 58 20.28 25.89 19.14
CA ARG A 58 19.60 27.17 19.39
C ARG A 58 18.75 27.12 20.64
N SER A 59 18.81 28.19 21.44
CA SER A 59 17.80 28.42 22.46
C SER A 59 16.55 29.03 21.81
N ASP A 60 15.37 28.52 22.13
CA ASP A 60 14.06 29.02 21.66
C ASP A 60 13.38 29.97 22.65
N GLY A 61 14.10 30.36 23.72
CA GLY A 61 13.61 31.23 24.79
C GLY A 61 12.67 32.31 24.30
N SER A 62 11.47 32.33 24.88
CA SER A 62 10.24 33.00 24.46
C SER A 62 10.25 34.54 24.22
N SER A 63 11.43 35.19 24.07
CA SER A 63 11.65 36.57 23.56
C SER A 63 13.17 36.91 23.42
N PRO A 64 13.54 38.05 22.78
CA PRO A 64 14.15 38.21 21.46
C PRO A 64 15.69 38.10 21.44
N THR A 65 16.32 37.44 22.41
CA THR A 65 17.77 37.19 22.33
C THR A 65 17.97 35.81 21.70
N GLN A 66 18.23 35.81 20.39
CA GLN A 66 18.72 34.65 19.65
C GLN A 66 19.86 34.00 20.44
N GLY A 67 19.73 32.71 20.74
CA GLY A 67 20.82 31.91 21.30
C GLY A 67 22.06 32.08 20.44
N ARG A 68 23.17 32.47 21.09
CA ARG A 68 24.44 32.84 20.43
C ARG A 68 25.32 31.65 20.09
N GLU A 69 24.84 30.43 20.29
CA GLU A 69 25.68 29.23 20.31
C GLU A 69 25.65 28.55 18.94
N SER A 70 26.67 28.80 18.12
CA SER A 70 26.83 28.16 16.81
C SER A 70 27.79 26.99 16.93
N ILE A 71 27.42 25.86 16.34
CA ILE A 71 28.35 24.75 16.09
C ILE A 71 28.86 24.91 14.67
N ASN A 72 30.18 25.10 14.51
CA ASN A 72 30.79 25.54 13.27
C ASN A 72 31.21 24.40 12.32
N ASN A 73 30.72 23.18 12.51
CA ASN A 73 31.21 22.01 11.78
C ASN A 73 30.19 21.44 10.81
N TRP A 74 30.64 21.16 9.59
CA TRP A 74 29.84 20.48 8.58
C TRP A 74 29.68 18.99 8.95
N PRO A 75 28.47 18.42 8.81
CA PRO A 75 28.31 17.01 9.08
C PRO A 75 29.13 16.15 8.12
N ARG A 76 29.75 15.09 8.63
CA ARG A 76 30.46 14.08 7.81
C ARG A 76 29.61 12.84 7.61
N LEU A 77 29.73 12.23 6.44
CA LEU A 77 29.06 10.97 6.11
C LEU A 77 29.99 9.79 6.35
N THR A 78 29.47 8.76 6.99
CA THR A 78 30.07 7.42 6.97
C THR A 78 29.01 6.43 6.46
N SER A 79 29.39 5.60 5.49
CA SER A 79 28.47 4.65 4.84
C SER A 79 29.20 3.42 4.31
N ASP A 80 28.59 2.25 4.46
CA ASP A 80 29.17 0.99 3.96
C ASP A 80 28.56 0.57 2.61
N THR A 81 27.25 0.79 2.39
CA THR A 81 26.54 0.39 1.15
C THR A 81 25.54 1.42 0.62
N ALA A 82 25.21 2.46 1.39
CA ALA A 82 24.32 3.55 0.99
C ALA A 82 25.12 4.83 0.68
N SER A 83 24.55 5.79 -0.04
CA SER A 83 25.16 7.09 -0.30
C SER A 83 24.25 8.22 0.16
N CYS A 84 24.83 9.36 0.56
CA CYS A 84 24.06 10.59 0.71
C CYS A 84 24.84 11.79 0.19
N ASP A 85 24.11 12.80 -0.22
CA ASP A 85 24.63 14.14 -0.45
C ASP A 85 24.02 15.10 0.57
N LEU A 86 24.87 15.84 1.27
CA LEU A 86 24.46 16.85 2.25
C LEU A 86 24.55 18.25 1.65
N SER A 87 23.56 19.09 1.94
CA SER A 87 23.55 20.50 1.57
C SER A 87 22.76 21.32 2.58
N GLN A 88 23.09 22.61 2.72
CA GLN A 88 22.30 23.54 3.52
C GLN A 88 21.15 24.05 2.65
N VAL A 89 19.96 24.20 3.25
CA VAL A 89 18.83 24.84 2.57
C VAL A 89 19.03 26.35 2.59
N ASN A 90 19.27 26.93 1.41
CA ASN A 90 19.43 28.37 1.24
C ASN A 90 18.14 29.07 0.82
N ASP A 91 17.19 28.34 0.23
CA ASP A 91 15.87 28.82 -0.14
C ASP A 91 14.80 28.01 0.61
N HIS A 92 14.16 28.63 1.59
CA HIS A 92 13.19 27.97 2.45
C HIS A 92 11.88 27.62 1.73
N ASN A 93 11.67 28.14 0.51
CA ASN A 93 10.56 27.70 -0.35
C ASN A 93 10.76 26.27 -0.91
N THR A 94 11.99 25.74 -0.81
CA THR A 94 12.31 24.35 -1.20
C THR A 94 12.12 23.35 -0.05
N LEU A 95 11.72 23.83 1.13
CA LEU A 95 11.35 22.97 2.24
C LEU A 95 10.02 22.27 1.95
N PRO A 96 9.85 21.02 2.44
CA PRO A 96 8.57 20.36 2.40
C PRO A 96 7.45 21.20 3.02
N PRO A 97 6.20 21.04 2.57
CA PRO A 97 5.04 21.70 3.15
C PRO A 97 5.01 21.56 4.68
N HIS A 98 4.41 22.56 5.34
CA HIS A 98 4.30 22.58 6.80
C HIS A 98 5.63 22.51 7.57
N ALA A 99 6.74 22.94 6.95
CA ALA A 99 8.01 23.11 7.63
C ALA A 99 7.86 23.83 8.99
N PRO A 100 8.49 23.31 10.06
CA PRO A 100 8.41 23.89 11.40
C PRO A 100 8.84 25.36 11.38
N PHE A 101 8.39 26.13 12.37
CA PHE A 101 8.64 27.56 12.49
C PHE A 101 8.17 28.37 11.28
N GLY A 102 7.18 27.88 10.53
CA GLY A 102 6.70 28.57 9.33
C GLY A 102 7.69 28.56 8.17
N GLY A 103 8.78 27.80 8.23
CA GLY A 103 9.92 27.97 7.30
C GLY A 103 10.69 29.26 7.55
N SER A 104 10.66 29.79 8.79
CA SER A 104 11.36 31.02 9.19
C SER A 104 12.80 31.02 8.69
N THR A 105 13.22 32.13 8.06
CA THR A 105 14.61 32.36 7.65
C THR A 105 15.58 32.42 8.81
N THR A 106 15.08 32.50 10.05
CA THR A 106 15.91 32.43 11.22
C THR A 106 16.37 31.01 11.50
N VAL A 107 15.62 29.95 11.19
CA VAL A 107 16.00 28.55 11.48
C VAL A 107 16.65 27.94 10.25
N HIS A 108 17.76 27.22 10.41
CA HIS A 108 18.43 26.58 9.28
C HIS A 108 18.04 25.12 9.15
N TYR A 109 18.24 24.57 7.94
CA TYR A 109 17.96 23.17 7.66
C TYR A 109 19.09 22.53 6.88
N ILE A 110 19.40 21.29 7.26
CA ILE A 110 20.27 20.39 6.48
C ILE A 110 19.37 19.54 5.60
N LYS A 111 19.64 19.56 4.30
CA LYS A 111 19.05 18.64 3.32
C LYS A 111 20.01 17.48 3.10
N ALA A 112 19.54 16.26 3.31
CA ALA A 112 20.26 15.03 3.02
C ALA A 112 19.52 14.24 1.92
N VAL A 113 20.11 14.12 0.75
CA VAL A 113 19.58 13.29 -0.35
C VAL A 113 20.27 11.94 -0.25
N CYS A 114 19.56 10.93 0.23
CA CYS A 114 20.12 9.64 0.60
C CYS A 114 19.57 8.53 -0.26
N THR A 115 20.42 7.57 -0.63
CA THR A 115 20.09 6.39 -1.44
C THR A 115 20.67 5.14 -0.81
N GLY A 116 19.81 4.18 -0.49
CA GLY A 116 20.23 2.85 -0.05
C GLY A 116 20.83 2.07 -1.20
N GLY A 117 21.93 1.34 -0.95
CA GLY A 117 22.48 0.42 -1.94
C GLY A 117 21.62 -0.82 -2.15
N ALA A 118 22.16 -1.81 -2.87
CA ALA A 118 21.46 -3.04 -3.20
C ALA A 118 20.97 -3.85 -1.98
N SER A 119 21.62 -3.69 -0.83
CA SER A 119 21.24 -4.28 0.47
C SER A 119 20.68 -3.25 1.45
N GLY A 120 20.32 -2.06 0.96
CA GLY A 120 20.05 -0.88 1.78
C GLY A 120 21.34 -0.29 2.29
N GLY A 121 21.29 0.36 3.45
CA GLY A 121 22.49 0.73 4.17
C GLY A 121 22.23 1.72 5.29
N LYS A 122 23.21 1.82 6.19
CA LYS A 122 23.22 2.79 7.28
C LYS A 122 24.02 4.00 6.84
N ILE A 123 23.39 5.16 6.87
CA ILE A 123 24.07 6.44 6.72
C ILE A 123 24.21 7.05 8.09
N GLN A 124 25.43 7.45 8.46
CA GLN A 124 25.64 8.26 9.65
C GLN A 124 26.03 9.68 9.24
N ILE A 125 25.23 10.63 9.69
CA ILE A 125 25.49 12.06 9.59
C ILE A 125 26.08 12.48 10.93
N VAL A 126 27.40 12.58 11.01
CA VAL A 126 28.10 12.88 12.27
C VAL A 126 28.39 14.36 12.36
N VAL A 127 28.02 14.96 13.48
CA VAL A 127 28.18 16.39 13.79
C VAL A 127 29.00 16.51 15.07
N ASP A 128 30.13 17.19 14.98
CA ASP A 128 30.89 17.59 16.18
C ASP A 128 30.16 18.78 16.82
N MET A 129 29.94 18.76 18.13
CA MET A 129 29.23 19.82 18.86
C MET A 129 30.13 20.45 19.93
N GLU A 130 29.71 21.60 20.45
CA GLU A 130 30.38 22.21 21.60
C GLU A 130 30.17 21.37 22.86
N ASP A 131 31.26 21.11 23.57
CA ASP A 131 31.34 20.41 24.85
C ASP A 131 30.32 20.93 25.87
N ARG A 132 29.30 20.12 26.21
CA ARG A 132 28.31 20.50 27.23
C ARG A 132 27.60 19.31 27.91
N PRO A 133 27.18 19.45 29.17
CA PRO A 133 26.25 18.51 29.80
C PRO A 133 24.80 18.73 29.35
N LEU A 134 24.03 17.65 29.25
CA LEU A 134 22.63 17.71 28.80
C LEU A 134 21.64 18.00 29.94
N GLN A 135 22.00 17.72 31.19
CA GLN A 135 21.10 17.82 32.35
C GLN A 135 20.49 19.23 32.56
N GLY A 136 21.16 20.30 32.11
CA GLY A 136 20.75 21.69 32.34
C GLY A 136 20.00 22.35 31.17
N LEU A 137 19.77 21.63 30.07
CA LEU A 137 19.22 22.21 28.84
C LEU A 137 17.69 22.44 28.87
N GLY A 138 16.99 21.86 29.84
CA GLY A 138 15.52 21.82 29.83
C GLY A 138 15.01 20.84 28.78
N ASN A 139 13.90 21.17 28.11
CA ASN A 139 13.47 20.41 26.95
C ASN A 139 14.45 20.66 25.79
N PHE A 140 14.87 19.63 25.09
CA PHE A 140 15.65 19.75 23.87
C PHE A 140 15.14 18.81 22.77
N GLY A 141 15.35 19.20 21.52
CA GLY A 141 14.71 18.53 20.41
C GLY A 141 15.02 19.14 19.05
N PHE A 142 14.63 18.46 17.98
CA PHE A 142 14.66 19.02 16.62
C PHE A 142 13.57 18.39 15.77
N PHE A 143 13.33 18.97 14.60
CA PHE A 143 12.42 18.41 13.62
C PHE A 143 13.18 17.79 12.48
N TRP A 144 12.66 16.68 11.99
CA TRP A 144 13.19 16.06 10.79
C TRP A 144 12.08 15.62 9.86
N TYR A 145 12.36 15.63 8.56
CA TYR A 145 11.41 15.27 7.54
C TYR A 145 11.70 13.86 7.02
N GLN A 146 10.74 12.95 7.19
CA GLN A 146 10.71 11.63 6.59
C GLN A 146 9.99 11.73 5.23
N PRO A 147 10.68 11.46 4.10
CA PRO A 147 10.06 11.54 2.78
C PRO A 147 8.95 10.51 2.57
N SER A 148 9.16 9.28 3.06
CA SER A 148 8.14 8.24 3.16
C SER A 148 8.68 7.07 4.00
N ILE A 149 7.90 6.48 4.89
CA ILE A 149 8.24 5.29 5.69
C ILE A 149 8.59 4.05 4.84
N ASP A 150 8.37 4.10 3.54
CA ASP A 150 8.84 3.11 2.56
C ASP A 150 10.28 3.32 2.08
N VAL A 151 10.96 4.36 2.56
CA VAL A 151 12.34 4.72 2.17
C VAL A 151 13.36 4.37 3.25
N SER A 152 12.99 4.41 4.52
CA SER A 152 13.85 4.01 5.65
C SER A 152 13.08 3.15 6.64
N THR A 153 13.79 2.31 7.38
CA THR A 153 13.20 1.50 8.46
C THR A 153 13.30 2.16 9.82
N ALA A 154 14.32 3.00 10.01
CA ALA A 154 14.59 3.69 11.26
C ALA A 154 15.38 4.98 11.06
N MET A 155 15.19 5.90 12.00
CA MET A 155 16.06 7.05 12.24
C MET A 155 16.51 6.99 13.70
N THR A 156 17.80 7.19 13.95
CA THR A 156 18.38 7.21 15.29
C THR A 156 19.19 8.48 15.51
N LEU A 157 18.99 9.13 16.65
CA LEU A 157 19.90 10.14 17.15
C LEU A 157 20.75 9.54 18.25
N GLU A 158 22.07 9.65 18.11
CA GLU A 158 23.02 9.26 19.15
C GLU A 158 23.80 10.49 19.60
N VAL A 159 23.81 10.77 20.90
CA VAL A 159 24.53 11.93 21.47
C VAL A 159 25.64 11.41 22.36
N ALA A 160 26.89 11.67 22.00
CA ALA A 160 28.07 11.01 22.54
C ALA A 160 29.01 11.94 23.31
N THR A 161 29.70 11.38 24.29
CA THR A 161 30.73 12.11 25.07
C THR A 161 32.08 12.16 24.35
N ASN A 162 32.22 11.45 23.23
CA ASN A 162 33.44 11.41 22.45
C ASN A 162 33.19 11.07 20.97
N PRO A 163 34.10 11.48 20.05
CA PRO A 163 34.01 11.20 18.61
C PRO A 163 34.03 9.72 18.21
N SER A 164 34.45 8.80 19.09
CA SER A 164 34.44 7.37 18.79
C SER A 164 33.14 6.67 19.17
N PHE A 165 32.15 7.40 19.71
CA PHE A 165 30.86 6.85 20.15
C PHE A 165 31.02 5.68 21.12
N SER A 166 32.01 5.74 22.01
CA SER A 166 32.19 4.71 23.04
C SER A 166 31.27 4.89 24.26
N ARG A 167 30.73 6.10 24.45
CA ARG A 167 29.70 6.43 25.45
C ARG A 167 28.69 7.40 24.84
N TYR A 168 27.43 7.00 24.78
CA TYR A 168 26.39 7.81 24.15
C TYR A 168 24.99 7.47 24.63
N PHE A 169 24.09 8.44 24.47
CA PHE A 169 22.65 8.25 24.58
C PHE A 169 22.05 7.90 23.23
N ILE A 170 20.98 7.12 23.25
CA ILE A 170 20.27 6.74 22.04
C ILE A 170 18.80 7.06 22.09
N PHE A 171 18.37 7.74 21.03
CA PHE A 171 16.99 8.04 20.73
C PHE A 171 16.67 7.41 19.38
N HIS A 172 15.68 6.53 19.34
CA HIS A 172 15.38 5.73 18.16
C HIS A 172 13.93 5.91 17.72
N TRP A 173 13.70 5.91 16.40
CA TRP A 173 12.37 5.89 15.79
C TRP A 173 12.31 4.82 14.71
N TRP A 174 11.29 3.96 14.76
CA TRP A 174 11.16 2.76 13.92
C TRP A 174 9.81 2.78 13.21
N ARG A 175 9.73 2.14 12.04
CA ARG A 175 8.50 2.07 11.23
C ARG A 175 7.28 1.48 11.97
N ASN A 176 7.50 0.51 12.85
CA ASN A 176 6.45 -0.32 13.45
C ASN A 176 6.38 -0.26 14.99
N LEU A 177 7.08 0.69 15.61
CA LEU A 177 7.23 0.72 17.07
C LEU A 177 6.35 1.79 17.71
N ILE A 178 5.48 1.32 18.60
CA ILE A 178 4.50 2.08 19.38
C ILE A 178 5.20 3.09 20.31
N GLY A 179 4.86 4.38 20.22
CA GLY A 179 5.43 5.49 21.02
C GLY A 179 6.74 6.09 20.50
N GLN A 180 7.38 5.46 19.50
CA GLN A 180 8.57 5.95 18.80
C GLN A 180 8.42 5.71 17.29
N ARG A 181 7.19 5.88 16.80
CA ARG A 181 6.87 5.56 15.41
C ARG A 181 7.40 6.66 14.50
N MET A 182 8.10 6.24 13.46
CA MET A 182 8.44 7.11 12.35
C MET A 182 7.22 7.24 11.42
N MET A 183 6.84 8.46 11.06
CA MET A 183 5.72 8.74 10.16
C MET A 183 6.19 9.52 8.94
N ASP A 184 5.37 9.58 7.90
CA ASP A 184 5.61 10.47 6.76
C ASP A 184 5.54 11.94 7.19
N GLY A 185 6.37 12.79 6.60
CA GLY A 185 6.39 14.22 6.90
C GLY A 185 7.32 14.62 8.05
N TRP A 186 6.97 15.73 8.71
CA TRP A 186 7.77 16.31 9.80
C TRP A 186 7.52 15.60 11.13
N ASN A 187 8.57 14.99 11.67
CA ASN A 187 8.57 14.30 12.94
C ASN A 187 9.35 15.14 13.96
N PRO A 188 8.81 15.40 15.17
CA PRO A 188 9.55 16.00 16.25
C PRO A 188 10.40 14.95 16.97
N ILE A 189 11.54 15.40 17.49
CA ILE A 189 12.28 14.74 18.55
C ILE A 189 12.19 15.66 19.74
N THR A 190 11.66 15.18 20.86
CA THR A 190 11.55 15.97 22.09
C THR A 190 11.99 15.16 23.27
N TRP A 191 12.78 15.77 24.15
CA TRP A 191 13.29 15.12 25.33
C TRP A 191 13.50 16.11 26.46
N GLN A 192 13.34 15.67 27.70
CA GLN A 192 13.62 16.46 28.89
C GLN A 192 14.53 15.70 29.87
N ALA A 193 15.38 16.46 30.57
CA ALA A 193 16.15 15.95 31.70
C ALA A 193 15.27 15.16 32.69
N GLY A 194 15.48 13.83 32.74
CA GLY A 194 14.74 12.91 33.59
C GLY A 194 13.97 11.83 32.83
N ASP A 195 13.82 11.91 31.51
CA ASP A 195 13.23 10.80 30.76
C ASP A 195 14.20 9.62 30.72
N GLN A 196 13.65 8.43 30.64
CA GLN A 196 14.44 7.22 30.45
C GLN A 196 15.03 7.20 29.05
N VAL A 197 16.36 7.09 28.95
CA VAL A 197 17.08 6.99 27.68
C VAL A 197 18.00 5.80 27.72
N ASN A 198 17.98 5.02 26.64
CA ASN A 198 18.95 3.96 26.44
C ASN A 198 20.35 4.58 26.33
N ASN A 199 21.32 4.02 27.02
CA ASN A 199 22.70 4.46 26.94
C ASN A 199 23.63 3.30 26.67
N VAL A 200 24.77 3.63 26.08
CA VAL A 200 25.89 2.71 25.86
C VAL A 200 27.10 3.27 26.60
N GLY A 201 27.86 2.37 27.23
CA GLY A 201 29.10 2.73 27.91
C GLY A 201 28.93 3.55 29.19
N GLU A 202 27.76 3.49 29.83
CA GLU A 202 27.43 4.23 31.07
C GLU A 202 27.39 5.75 30.85
N ALA A 203 26.81 6.20 29.73
CA ALA A 203 26.60 7.63 29.50
C ALA A 203 25.63 8.21 30.54
N ALA A 204 25.95 9.39 31.08
CA ALA A 204 25.14 10.08 32.07
C ALA A 204 24.93 11.55 31.65
N MET A 205 23.74 12.10 31.91
CA MET A 205 23.35 13.46 31.48
C MET A 205 24.22 14.57 32.08
N THR A 206 24.94 14.27 33.17
CA THR A 206 25.91 15.13 33.85
C THR A 206 27.27 15.18 33.14
N GLN A 207 27.56 14.23 32.25
CA GLN A 207 28.82 14.18 31.50
C GLN A 207 28.81 15.19 30.36
N VAL A 208 30.00 15.52 29.86
CA VAL A 208 30.19 16.45 28.74
C VAL A 208 30.02 15.70 27.42
N PHE A 209 29.07 16.14 26.59
CA PHE A 209 28.80 15.64 25.24
C PHE A 209 29.46 16.53 24.21
N THR A 210 30.08 15.90 23.22
CA THR A 210 31.02 16.57 22.27
C THR A 210 30.68 16.28 20.81
N THR A 211 29.78 15.33 20.55
CA THR A 211 29.33 15.00 19.19
C THR A 211 27.97 14.32 19.23
N PHE A 212 27.24 14.38 18.12
CA PHE A 212 26.11 13.49 17.90
C PHE A 212 26.15 12.95 16.47
N ARG A 213 25.45 11.85 16.24
CA ARG A 213 25.21 11.35 14.88
C ARG A 213 23.75 11.04 14.68
N ILE A 214 23.26 11.35 13.48
CA ILE A 214 21.96 10.92 12.99
C ILE A 214 22.22 9.71 12.10
N VAL A 215 21.65 8.56 12.47
CA VAL A 215 21.74 7.31 11.71
C VAL A 215 20.43 7.08 10.98
N ILE A 216 20.50 6.96 9.66
CA ILE A 216 19.35 6.67 8.80
C ILE A 216 19.55 5.26 8.24
N ASP A 217 18.63 4.36 8.56
CA ASP A 217 18.60 3.01 7.99
C ASP A 217 17.76 3.03 6.71
N VAL A 218 18.42 3.22 5.57
CA VAL A 218 17.76 3.35 4.26
C VAL A 218 17.52 1.98 3.65
N LEU A 219 16.30 1.77 3.14
CA LEU A 219 15.87 0.51 2.52
C LEU A 219 16.60 0.25 1.19
N PRO A 220 16.72 -1.03 0.76
CA PRO A 220 17.38 -1.40 -0.48
C PRO A 220 16.86 -0.65 -1.70
N ASN A 221 17.78 0.00 -2.44
CA ASN A 221 17.50 0.76 -3.66
C ASN A 221 16.44 1.86 -3.48
N LYS A 222 16.22 2.35 -2.25
CA LYS A 222 15.32 3.46 -1.97
C LYS A 222 16.09 4.76 -1.85
N SER A 223 15.58 5.80 -2.48
CA SER A 223 16.11 7.15 -2.37
C SER A 223 15.09 8.06 -1.71
N GLY A 224 15.57 8.95 -0.84
CA GLY A 224 14.75 9.92 -0.13
C GLY A 224 15.50 11.21 0.12
N THR A 225 14.74 12.30 0.15
CA THR A 225 15.26 13.59 0.64
C THR A 225 14.78 13.81 2.06
N TYR A 226 15.73 13.87 2.98
CA TYR A 226 15.51 14.19 4.39
C TYR A 226 15.87 15.64 4.64
N TYR A 227 15.17 16.25 5.59
CA TYR A 227 15.48 17.59 6.09
C TYR A 227 15.63 17.52 7.59
N PHE A 228 16.60 18.22 8.17
CA PHE A 228 16.83 18.31 9.60
C PHE A 228 16.87 19.78 10.00
N SER A 229 16.05 20.20 10.96
CA SER A 229 16.17 21.53 11.54
C SER A 229 17.36 21.60 12.50
N ASP A 230 17.70 22.81 12.93
CA ASP A 230 18.58 23.01 14.07
C ASP A 230 18.03 22.31 15.34
N LEU A 231 18.93 21.88 16.23
CA LEU A 231 18.61 21.41 17.58
C LEU A 231 18.20 22.59 18.46
N MET A 232 16.99 22.54 18.98
CA MET A 232 16.40 23.51 19.87
C MET A 232 16.53 23.03 21.32
N TYR A 233 16.74 23.94 22.25
CA TYR A 233 16.71 23.63 23.68
C TYR A 233 16.14 24.79 24.50
N GLY A 234 15.63 24.46 25.67
CA GLY A 234 15.01 25.40 26.60
C GLY A 234 13.55 25.73 26.28
N TYR A 235 12.91 25.03 25.32
CA TYR A 235 11.54 25.35 24.94
C TYR A 235 10.55 24.90 25.98
N TYR A 236 9.49 25.69 26.09
CA TYR A 236 8.23 25.24 26.62
C TYR A 236 7.10 26.05 25.99
N ALA A 237 6.14 25.37 25.38
CA ALA A 237 4.85 25.96 25.03
C ALA A 237 3.83 25.51 26.08
N LYS A 238 2.88 26.37 26.44
CA LYS A 238 1.78 25.89 27.28
C LYS A 238 0.94 24.91 26.45
N PRO A 239 0.69 23.70 26.94
CA PRO A 239 -0.06 22.69 26.20
C PRO A 239 -1.48 23.15 25.90
N HIS A 240 -1.97 22.81 24.71
CA HIS A 240 -3.35 23.00 24.31
C HIS A 240 -4.07 21.66 24.28
N ILE A 241 -5.10 21.52 25.10
CA ILE A 241 -5.94 20.32 25.17
C ILE A 241 -7.26 20.62 24.48
N ASN A 242 -7.63 19.79 23.51
CA ASN A 242 -8.88 19.88 22.78
C ASN A 242 -9.77 18.70 23.16
N ILE A 243 -10.99 18.96 23.63
CA ILE A 243 -12.01 17.91 23.75
C ILE A 243 -12.72 17.86 22.42
N TRP A 244 -12.80 16.70 21.80
CA TRP A 244 -13.49 16.56 20.53
C TRP A 244 -14.27 15.26 20.40
N GLY A 245 -15.08 15.18 19.37
CA GLY A 245 -15.77 13.97 18.98
C GLY A 245 -16.21 14.07 17.52
N GLU A 246 -16.50 12.92 16.93
CA GLU A 246 -16.99 12.80 15.56
C GLU A 246 -18.29 11.99 15.53
N ASN A 247 -18.79 11.71 14.34
CA ASN A 247 -20.06 11.05 14.12
C ASN A 247 -21.24 11.85 14.69
N ASN A 248 -22.28 11.20 15.21
CA ASN A 248 -23.50 11.86 15.67
C ASN A 248 -24.11 11.21 16.93
N PHE A 249 -23.38 10.38 17.66
CA PHE A 249 -23.93 9.57 18.76
C PHE A 249 -24.64 10.41 19.83
N ALA A 250 -25.84 9.98 20.25
CA ALA A 250 -26.67 10.72 21.19
C ALA A 250 -25.99 10.97 22.55
N SER A 251 -25.09 10.09 22.97
CA SER A 251 -24.36 10.19 24.24
C SER A 251 -23.44 11.41 24.31
N VAL A 252 -22.96 11.92 23.18
CA VAL A 252 -22.22 13.19 23.12
C VAL A 252 -23.08 14.32 23.65
N TYR A 253 -24.30 14.48 23.14
CA TYR A 253 -25.18 15.56 23.58
C TYR A 253 -25.82 15.28 24.95
N THR A 254 -26.15 14.01 25.26
CA THR A 254 -26.89 13.66 26.48
C THR A 254 -26.01 13.48 27.71
N HIS A 255 -24.72 13.20 27.55
CA HIS A 255 -23.79 12.93 28.65
C HIS A 255 -22.53 13.82 28.60
N LEU A 256 -21.78 13.80 27.49
CA LEU A 256 -20.53 14.57 27.37
C LEU A 256 -20.77 16.07 27.51
N PHE A 257 -21.67 16.62 26.69
CA PHE A 257 -21.93 18.04 26.63
C PHE A 257 -22.46 18.62 27.96
N PRO A 258 -23.41 17.99 28.69
CA PRO A 258 -23.83 18.44 30.01
C PRO A 258 -22.70 18.47 31.03
N GLU A 259 -21.85 17.43 31.08
CA GLU A 259 -20.75 17.36 32.04
C GLU A 259 -19.64 18.38 31.71
N ALA A 260 -19.38 18.62 30.43
CA ALA A 260 -18.49 19.67 29.94
C ALA A 260 -19.04 21.07 30.28
N LYS A 261 -20.31 21.33 29.98
CA LYS A 261 -21.00 22.60 30.24
C LYS A 261 -21.01 22.95 31.73
N LYS A 262 -21.27 21.97 32.61
CA LYS A 262 -21.21 22.12 34.08
C LYS A 262 -19.86 22.64 34.58
N ARG A 263 -18.78 22.31 33.87
CA ARG A 263 -17.38 22.65 34.22
C ARG A 263 -16.79 23.78 33.38
N ASN A 264 -17.62 24.41 32.54
CA ASN A 264 -17.19 25.43 31.59
C ASN A 264 -16.05 24.93 30.68
N LEU A 265 -16.23 23.73 30.14
CA LEU A 265 -15.34 23.13 29.14
C LEU A 265 -15.94 23.32 27.76
N ILE A 266 -15.09 23.73 26.82
CA ILE A 266 -15.42 23.88 25.40
C ILE A 266 -14.72 22.78 24.60
N GLY A 267 -15.25 22.51 23.41
CA GLY A 267 -14.72 21.48 22.54
C GLY A 267 -14.98 21.75 21.07
N SER A 268 -14.59 20.79 20.26
CA SER A 268 -14.78 20.79 18.81
C SER A 268 -15.56 19.53 18.43
N TYR A 269 -16.40 19.60 17.40
CA TYR A 269 -17.18 18.44 16.97
C TYR A 269 -17.20 18.31 15.46
N CYS A 270 -17.03 17.10 14.97
CA CYS A 270 -16.97 16.75 13.55
C CYS A 270 -18.22 15.93 13.18
N PRO A 271 -19.35 16.60 12.85
CA PRO A 271 -20.62 15.92 12.70
C PRO A 271 -20.78 15.27 11.34
N VAL A 272 -21.42 14.12 11.30
CA VAL A 272 -21.92 13.51 10.06
C VAL A 272 -23.15 14.28 9.58
N THR A 273 -22.99 15.02 8.48
CA THR A 273 -23.99 15.97 8.02
C THR A 273 -25.28 15.32 7.55
N GLU A 274 -25.25 14.08 7.06
CA GLU A 274 -26.48 13.37 6.68
C GLU A 274 -27.42 13.12 7.86
N SER A 275 -26.89 12.74 9.03
CA SER A 275 -27.71 12.53 10.22
C SER A 275 -28.29 13.85 10.75
N LEU A 276 -27.65 15.00 10.50
CA LEU A 276 -28.16 16.31 10.92
C LEU A 276 -29.25 16.87 10.02
N LYS A 277 -29.25 16.53 8.73
CA LYS A 277 -30.23 17.03 7.76
C LYS A 277 -31.60 16.37 7.86
N ASP A 278 -31.66 15.14 8.39
CA ASP A 278 -32.91 14.39 8.54
C ASP A 278 -33.17 14.01 10.01
N PRO A 279 -34.11 14.69 10.70
CA PRO A 279 -34.52 14.34 12.06
C PRO A 279 -35.04 12.90 12.20
N GLY A 280 -35.52 12.27 11.12
CA GLY A 280 -35.96 10.88 11.10
C GLY A 280 -34.80 9.87 11.21
N ARG A 281 -33.64 10.19 10.62
CA ARG A 281 -32.40 9.39 10.75
C ARG A 281 -31.84 9.44 12.17
N VAL A 282 -31.89 10.61 12.81
CA VAL A 282 -31.45 10.78 14.22
C VAL A 282 -32.13 9.79 15.16
N VAL A 283 -33.43 9.55 14.98
CA VAL A 283 -34.23 8.63 15.80
C VAL A 283 -33.92 7.16 15.51
N LEU A 284 -33.56 6.82 14.28
CA LEU A 284 -33.25 5.44 13.85
C LEU A 284 -31.81 5.03 14.19
N GLU A 285 -30.86 5.96 14.11
CA GLU A 285 -29.42 5.71 14.28
C GLU A 285 -28.92 6.05 15.69
N GLY A 286 -29.79 6.58 16.56
CA GLY A 286 -29.47 6.85 17.97
C GLY A 286 -28.54 8.05 18.15
N GLY A 287 -28.74 9.11 17.36
CA GLY A 287 -27.90 10.31 17.36
C GLY A 287 -28.50 11.54 18.05
N PHE A 288 -27.85 12.70 17.93
CA PHE A 288 -28.42 14.00 18.28
C PHE A 288 -28.80 14.83 17.03
N THR A 289 -29.71 15.79 17.23
CA THR A 289 -30.29 16.65 16.18
C THR A 289 -29.46 17.90 15.88
N ASN A 290 -29.70 18.52 14.73
CA ASN A 290 -29.11 19.82 14.37
C ASN A 290 -29.38 20.92 15.42
N THR A 291 -30.58 20.97 16.01
CA THR A 291 -30.91 21.92 17.09
C THR A 291 -30.04 21.72 18.32
N GLN A 292 -29.78 20.46 18.68
CA GLN A 292 -28.90 20.10 19.80
C GLN A 292 -27.45 20.49 19.52
N LEU A 293 -26.97 20.28 18.29
CA LEU A 293 -25.65 20.76 17.87
C LEU A 293 -25.53 22.29 17.89
N GLN A 294 -26.58 23.01 17.47
CA GLN A 294 -26.62 24.48 17.58
C GLN A 294 -26.53 24.96 19.03
N GLU A 295 -27.08 24.22 19.98
CA GLU A 295 -26.90 24.52 21.41
C GLU A 295 -25.43 24.36 21.84
N MET A 296 -24.75 23.30 21.38
CA MET A 296 -23.33 23.10 21.65
C MET A 296 -22.51 24.27 21.10
N VAL A 297 -22.77 24.68 19.85
CA VAL A 297 -22.10 25.84 19.22
C VAL A 297 -22.37 27.13 19.98
N THR A 298 -23.61 27.35 20.44
CA THR A 298 -23.96 28.52 21.28
C THR A 298 -23.22 28.52 22.61
N ALA A 299 -22.88 27.33 23.14
CA ALA A 299 -22.07 27.18 24.34
C ALA A 299 -20.55 27.29 24.08
N GLY A 300 -20.13 27.66 22.86
CA GLY A 300 -18.74 27.90 22.49
C GLY A 300 -18.03 26.70 21.87
N TRP A 301 -18.75 25.63 21.54
CA TRP A 301 -18.17 24.55 20.74
C TRP A 301 -18.04 24.97 19.27
N THR A 302 -17.11 24.32 18.59
CA THR A 302 -16.78 24.59 17.18
C THR A 302 -17.02 23.37 16.32
N ILE A 303 -17.17 23.57 15.01
CA ILE A 303 -17.55 22.51 14.08
C ILE A 303 -16.43 22.28 13.08
N GLY A 304 -15.93 21.06 13.06
CA GLY A 304 -14.99 20.55 12.06
C GLY A 304 -15.72 19.90 10.89
N GLY A 305 -14.96 19.58 9.86
CA GLY A 305 -15.43 18.70 8.80
C GLY A 305 -15.22 17.23 9.15
N GLU A 306 -16.06 16.38 8.61
CA GLU A 306 -15.99 14.91 8.64
C GLU A 306 -16.45 14.41 7.28
N SER A 307 -16.43 13.12 7.01
CA SER A 307 -17.25 12.58 5.92
C SER A 307 -18.75 12.89 6.08
N THR A 308 -19.51 12.91 4.98
CA THR A 308 -20.96 13.21 5.05
C THR A 308 -21.78 12.12 5.75
N GLU A 309 -21.29 10.88 5.73
CA GLU A 309 -21.97 9.68 6.25
C GLU A 309 -21.20 8.96 7.38
N GLY A 310 -20.06 9.47 7.83
CA GLY A 310 -19.24 8.82 8.88
C GLY A 310 -18.45 7.64 8.32
N LEU A 311 -17.93 7.79 7.11
CA LEU A 311 -17.16 6.80 6.36
C LEU A 311 -15.71 7.28 6.19
N ASN A 312 -14.75 6.41 6.45
CA ASN A 312 -13.33 6.76 6.30
C ASN A 312 -12.93 6.91 4.82
N TYR A 313 -12.21 7.96 4.45
CA TYR A 313 -11.93 8.23 3.04
C TYR A 313 -10.97 7.24 2.38
N ILE A 314 -10.08 6.61 3.15
CA ILE A 314 -9.10 5.68 2.58
C ILE A 314 -9.75 4.39 2.12
N ASP A 315 -10.69 3.87 2.91
CA ASP A 315 -11.38 2.65 2.57
C ASP A 315 -12.62 2.96 1.73
N PHE A 316 -13.37 4.03 2.05
CA PHE A 316 -14.69 4.35 1.47
C PHE A 316 -14.72 5.34 0.32
N HIS A 317 -13.59 5.96 -0.04
CA HIS A 317 -13.57 6.97 -1.09
C HIS A 317 -12.35 6.87 -2.01
N THR A 318 -12.55 7.17 -3.30
CA THR A 318 -11.42 7.49 -4.19
C THR A 318 -10.93 8.85 -3.75
N LEU A 319 -9.73 9.22 -4.14
CA LEU A 319 -9.31 10.60 -3.92
C LEU A 319 -10.31 11.62 -4.50
N GLU A 320 -10.91 11.33 -5.66
CA GLU A 320 -11.90 12.18 -6.30
C GLU A 320 -13.26 12.17 -5.58
N SER A 321 -13.76 11.02 -5.12
CA SER A 321 -15.01 10.97 -4.37
C SER A 321 -14.85 11.44 -2.92
N ALA A 322 -13.66 11.34 -2.33
CA ALA A 322 -13.33 11.93 -1.04
C ALA A 322 -13.35 13.44 -1.18
N ALA A 323 -12.70 13.97 -2.23
CA ALA A 323 -12.76 15.37 -2.59
C ALA A 323 -14.22 15.85 -2.79
N ALA A 324 -15.04 15.08 -3.51
CA ALA A 324 -16.45 15.41 -3.71
C ALA A 324 -17.28 15.32 -2.43
N ASP A 325 -17.01 14.35 -1.56
CA ASP A 325 -17.67 14.21 -0.26
C ASP A 325 -17.28 15.33 0.69
N MET A 326 -15.99 15.68 0.76
CA MET A 326 -15.51 16.85 1.47
C MET A 326 -16.24 18.12 1.00
N ASP A 327 -16.41 18.32 -0.32
CA ASP A 327 -17.15 19.45 -0.87
C ASP A 327 -18.64 19.42 -0.49
N ARG A 328 -19.26 18.24 -0.53
CA ARG A 328 -20.66 18.04 -0.16
C ARG A 328 -20.86 18.32 1.32
N HIS A 329 -20.02 17.77 2.18
CA HIS A 329 -20.05 17.98 3.62
C HIS A 329 -19.93 19.46 3.96
N LEU A 330 -18.96 20.16 3.35
CA LEU A 330 -18.77 21.59 3.52
C LEU A 330 -19.98 22.40 3.07
N ALA A 331 -20.61 22.01 1.97
CA ALA A 331 -21.84 22.64 1.49
C ALA A 331 -23.03 22.37 2.42
N ASP A 332 -23.11 21.18 3.00
CA ASP A 332 -24.20 20.80 3.90
C ASP A 332 -24.08 21.50 5.26
N LEU A 333 -22.89 21.59 5.83
CA LEU A 333 -22.63 22.42 7.01
C LEU A 333 -23.05 23.87 6.77
N GLN A 334 -22.73 24.42 5.60
CA GLN A 334 -23.14 25.79 5.26
C GLN A 334 -24.67 25.93 5.17
N LYS A 335 -25.38 24.96 4.57
CA LYS A 335 -26.85 24.95 4.52
C LYS A 335 -27.49 24.82 5.90
N LEU A 336 -26.85 24.08 6.81
CA LEU A 336 -27.28 23.91 8.20
C LEU A 336 -26.99 25.15 9.08
N GLY A 337 -26.29 26.14 8.53
CA GLY A 337 -26.02 27.44 9.15
C GLY A 337 -24.69 27.53 9.90
N TYR A 338 -23.78 26.58 9.68
CA TYR A 338 -22.46 26.58 10.31
C TYR A 338 -21.45 27.38 9.48
N GLN A 339 -20.42 27.88 10.17
CA GLN A 339 -19.25 28.43 9.48
C GLN A 339 -18.52 27.31 8.75
N ARG A 340 -17.87 27.66 7.63
CA ARG A 340 -17.05 26.69 6.91
C ARG A 340 -15.91 26.24 7.83
N PRO A 341 -15.78 24.93 8.11
CA PRO A 341 -14.72 24.43 8.98
C PRO A 341 -13.36 24.68 8.34
N ILE A 342 -12.34 24.79 9.20
CA ILE A 342 -10.93 24.91 8.81
C ILE A 342 -10.10 23.70 9.25
N PHE A 343 -10.73 22.72 9.90
CA PHE A 343 -10.11 21.46 10.29
C PHE A 343 -11.01 20.28 9.94
N TRP A 344 -10.43 19.09 9.86
CA TRP A 344 -11.12 17.86 9.52
C TRP A 344 -10.90 16.77 10.58
N CYS A 345 -11.84 15.88 10.74
CA CYS A 345 -11.67 14.64 11.46
C CYS A 345 -11.72 13.53 10.40
N TYR A 346 -10.71 12.66 10.38
CA TYR A 346 -10.72 11.51 9.50
C TYR A 346 -11.32 10.35 10.27
N GLU A 347 -12.50 9.87 9.85
CA GLU A 347 -13.06 8.64 10.38
C GLU A 347 -12.02 7.50 10.38
N ASP A 348 -12.03 6.66 11.43
CA ASP A 348 -11.03 5.60 11.69
C ASP A 348 -9.57 6.06 11.72
N ALA A 349 -9.30 7.37 11.78
CA ALA A 349 -7.95 7.92 11.68
C ALA A 349 -7.21 7.55 10.38
N LYS A 350 -7.91 7.19 9.30
CA LYS A 350 -7.27 6.76 8.05
C LYS A 350 -7.10 7.92 7.09
N HIS A 351 -5.84 8.22 6.77
CA HIS A 351 -5.50 9.27 5.80
C HIS A 351 -4.23 8.95 5.01
N ASN A 352 -3.95 9.75 3.98
CA ASN A 352 -2.70 9.75 3.25
C ASN A 352 -2.41 11.15 2.69
N ALA A 353 -1.19 11.36 2.19
CA ALA A 353 -0.77 12.66 1.66
C ALA A 353 -1.63 13.19 0.50
N ALA A 354 -2.34 12.31 -0.22
CA ALA A 354 -3.23 12.72 -1.29
C ALA A 354 -4.52 13.33 -0.72
N LEU A 355 -5.14 12.68 0.28
CA LEU A 355 -6.31 13.23 0.98
C LEU A 355 -5.99 14.55 1.68
N ASP A 356 -4.81 14.64 2.30
CA ASP A 356 -4.32 15.87 2.92
C ASP A 356 -4.23 17.01 1.89
N ALA A 357 -3.80 16.70 0.66
CA ALA A 357 -3.77 17.67 -0.43
C ALA A 357 -5.17 18.08 -0.90
N GLU A 358 -6.16 17.17 -0.87
CA GLU A 358 -7.56 17.50 -1.17
C GLU A 358 -8.19 18.39 -0.10
N LEU A 359 -7.92 18.13 1.17
CA LEU A 359 -8.32 19.01 2.27
C LEU A 359 -7.67 20.40 2.12
N ALA A 360 -6.37 20.45 1.80
CA ALA A 360 -5.65 21.70 1.58
C ALA A 360 -6.29 22.57 0.48
N LYS A 361 -6.70 21.97 -0.64
CA LYS A 361 -7.41 22.67 -1.74
C LYS A 361 -8.70 23.33 -1.27
N ARG A 362 -9.30 22.83 -0.19
CA ARG A 362 -10.58 23.29 0.38
C ARG A 362 -10.41 24.31 1.51
N ASN A 363 -9.19 24.77 1.75
CA ASN A 363 -8.78 25.63 2.86
C ASN A 363 -8.98 24.99 4.25
N ILE A 364 -9.01 23.66 4.30
CA ILE A 364 -8.80 22.94 5.54
C ILE A 364 -7.30 22.97 5.80
N VAL A 365 -6.91 23.28 7.03
CA VAL A 365 -5.50 23.53 7.38
C VAL A 365 -4.97 22.56 8.43
N ALA A 366 -5.82 21.73 9.01
CA ALA A 366 -5.44 20.66 9.93
C ALA A 366 -6.46 19.51 9.93
N ALA A 367 -6.06 18.33 10.38
CA ALA A 367 -6.94 17.19 10.58
C ALA A 367 -6.45 16.24 11.68
N TYR A 368 -7.38 15.56 12.36
CA TYR A 368 -7.07 14.42 13.23
C TYR A 368 -6.93 13.15 12.40
N SER A 369 -5.85 12.39 12.60
CA SER A 369 -5.57 11.16 11.83
C SER A 369 -4.95 10.02 12.64
N GLY A 370 -5.25 9.92 13.94
CA GLY A 370 -4.76 8.84 14.81
C GLY A 370 -5.48 8.77 16.16
N ASN A 371 -6.19 7.67 16.44
CA ASN A 371 -6.79 7.35 17.75
C ASN A 371 -6.10 6.15 18.46
N SER A 372 -4.90 5.77 18.02
CA SER A 372 -4.15 4.71 18.68
C SER A 372 -3.34 5.27 19.85
N PHE A 373 -3.77 4.99 21.08
CA PHE A 373 -3.05 5.24 22.35
C PHE A 373 -1.58 4.76 22.35
N SER A 374 -1.26 3.84 21.44
CA SER A 374 0.07 3.32 21.24
C SER A 374 0.97 4.24 20.41
N ASP A 375 0.51 5.41 19.97
CA ASP A 375 1.33 6.41 19.31
C ASP A 375 1.68 7.56 20.27
N ASN A 376 2.28 7.25 21.44
CA ASN A 376 2.82 8.21 22.42
C ASN A 376 3.95 9.12 21.85
N THR A 377 3.84 9.55 20.61
CA THR A 377 4.70 10.52 19.94
C THR A 377 4.02 11.88 20.04
N GLY A 378 4.09 12.51 21.21
CA GLY A 378 3.45 13.80 21.42
C GLY A 378 3.83 14.84 20.33
N ARG A 379 2.90 15.77 20.02
CA ARG A 379 3.05 16.76 18.94
C ARG A 379 3.33 18.11 19.56
N SER A 380 4.61 18.46 19.67
CA SER A 380 4.99 19.69 20.33
C SER A 380 4.50 20.94 19.61
N LEU A 381 4.08 21.94 20.39
CA LEU A 381 3.62 23.22 19.88
C LEU A 381 4.76 24.21 19.61
N TYR A 382 5.98 23.95 20.10
CA TYR A 382 7.14 24.73 19.64
C TYR A 382 7.39 24.42 18.17
N GLY A 383 7.56 25.44 17.33
CA GLY A 383 7.61 25.26 15.88
C GLY A 383 6.26 25.29 15.17
N GLY A 384 5.15 25.42 15.91
CA GLY A 384 3.79 25.49 15.35
C GLY A 384 3.18 24.12 15.07
N LEU A 385 2.04 24.08 14.38
CA LEU A 385 1.38 22.82 14.00
C LEU A 385 2.15 22.13 12.85
N THR A 386 3.15 21.33 13.19
CA THR A 386 3.87 20.45 12.25
C THR A 386 3.03 19.21 11.95
N ASN A 387 3.01 18.77 10.68
CA ASN A 387 2.10 17.72 10.21
C ASN A 387 0.64 17.99 10.59
N PRO A 388 0.05 19.11 10.15
CA PRO A 388 -1.24 19.53 10.68
C PRO A 388 -2.39 18.60 10.28
N TYR A 389 -2.24 17.72 9.27
CA TYR A 389 -3.22 16.67 8.94
C TYR A 389 -3.04 15.38 9.74
N ASN A 390 -2.19 15.41 10.78
CA ASN A 390 -1.97 14.32 11.72
C ASN A 390 -1.81 14.89 13.14
N LEU A 391 -2.85 15.59 13.59
CA LEU A 391 -2.99 16.04 14.97
C LEU A 391 -3.05 14.81 15.89
N TRP A 392 -2.30 14.83 16.99
CA TRP A 392 -2.29 13.76 17.98
C TRP A 392 -3.56 13.81 18.82
N SER A 393 -4.21 12.65 18.92
CA SER A 393 -5.43 12.42 19.70
C SER A 393 -5.33 11.11 20.50
N VAL A 394 -6.04 11.06 21.62
CA VAL A 394 -6.27 9.86 22.41
C VAL A 394 -7.76 9.65 22.57
N SER A 395 -8.24 8.44 22.26
CA SER A 395 -9.63 8.06 22.47
C SER A 395 -9.92 7.86 23.95
N GLY A 396 -10.78 8.72 24.50
CA GLY A 396 -11.26 8.66 25.88
C GLY A 396 -12.34 7.59 26.09
N ASP A 397 -12.99 7.10 25.03
CA ASP A 397 -13.98 6.00 25.11
C ASP A 397 -13.33 4.62 25.26
N ALA A 398 -12.12 4.46 24.70
CA ALA A 398 -11.48 3.16 24.59
C ALA A 398 -10.38 2.91 25.65
N ARG A 399 -10.19 3.85 26.59
CA ARG A 399 -9.02 3.88 27.50
C ARG A 399 -9.39 4.07 28.96
N SER A 400 -8.52 3.59 29.84
CA SER A 400 -8.68 3.80 31.27
C SER A 400 -8.44 5.26 31.65
N VAL A 401 -8.96 5.69 32.80
CA VAL A 401 -8.74 7.04 33.34
C VAL A 401 -7.25 7.31 33.53
N GLU A 402 -6.50 6.33 34.02
CA GLU A 402 -5.05 6.42 34.23
C GLU A 402 -4.29 6.60 32.91
N GLU A 403 -4.70 5.86 31.88
CA GLU A 403 -4.13 5.97 30.54
C GLU A 403 -4.32 7.38 29.96
N VAL A 404 -5.54 7.93 30.06
CA VAL A 404 -5.83 9.29 29.57
C VAL A 404 -5.09 10.35 30.39
N ILE A 405 -5.01 10.20 31.72
CA ILE A 405 -4.23 11.10 32.58
C ILE A 405 -2.74 11.08 32.21
N ALA A 406 -2.17 9.90 31.91
CA ALA A 406 -0.78 9.79 31.50
C ALA A 406 -0.50 10.54 30.19
N ALA A 407 -1.43 10.53 29.23
CA ALA A 407 -1.32 11.31 28.00
C ALA A 407 -1.40 12.83 28.27
N ILE A 408 -2.30 13.26 29.15
CA ILE A 408 -2.40 14.67 29.57
C ILE A 408 -1.09 15.12 30.25
N ASP A 409 -0.55 14.31 31.15
CA ASP A 409 0.70 14.61 31.85
C ASP A 409 1.90 14.66 30.88
N HIS A 410 1.92 13.80 29.86
CA HIS A 410 2.90 13.86 28.77
C HIS A 410 2.81 15.21 28.04
N ALA A 411 1.61 15.62 27.62
CA ALA A 411 1.39 16.89 26.96
C ALA A 411 1.81 18.08 27.84
N VAL A 412 1.47 18.05 29.13
CA VAL A 412 1.88 19.04 30.15
C VAL A 412 3.39 19.19 30.23
N LYS A 413 4.11 18.08 30.22
CA LYS A 413 5.55 18.03 30.37
C LYS A 413 6.29 18.67 29.18
N TYR A 414 5.91 18.31 27.95
CA TYR A 414 6.63 18.75 26.74
C TYR A 414 5.99 19.95 26.02
N GLY A 415 4.85 20.43 26.49
CA GLY A 415 4.19 21.60 25.89
C GLY A 415 3.55 21.31 24.54
N GLU A 416 2.71 20.29 24.50
CA GLU A 416 2.19 19.71 23.26
C GLU A 416 0.72 20.06 23.02
N GLN A 417 0.24 19.83 21.80
CA GLN A 417 -1.19 19.73 21.56
C GLN A 417 -1.66 18.31 21.84
N LEU A 418 -2.87 18.16 22.39
CA LEU A 418 -3.50 16.85 22.59
C LEU A 418 -5.02 16.95 22.36
N GLY A 419 -5.52 16.18 21.40
CA GLY A 419 -6.95 15.88 21.26
C GLY A 419 -7.37 14.77 22.22
N LEU A 420 -8.50 14.95 22.88
CA LEU A 420 -9.16 13.92 23.67
C LEU A 420 -10.53 13.64 23.04
N GLU A 421 -10.66 12.47 22.44
CA GLU A 421 -11.84 12.10 21.67
C GLU A 421 -12.89 11.38 22.54
N TRP A 422 -14.14 11.80 22.46
CA TRP A 422 -15.30 11.09 22.97
C TRP A 422 -16.41 11.03 21.90
N GLN A 423 -16.62 9.85 21.36
CA GLN A 423 -17.68 9.48 20.43
C GLN A 423 -18.90 8.88 21.14
N ARG A 424 -18.72 7.95 22.10
CA ARG A 424 -19.84 7.16 22.68
C ARG A 424 -20.06 7.35 24.17
N TYR A 425 -19.16 8.05 24.87
CA TYR A 425 -19.23 8.25 26.31
C TYR A 425 -19.20 6.93 27.09
N ASP A 426 -18.31 6.03 26.68
CA ASP A 426 -18.25 4.65 27.22
C ASP A 426 -17.43 4.54 28.52
N GLN A 427 -16.78 5.63 28.96
CA GLN A 427 -15.88 5.72 30.13
C GLN A 427 -16.12 6.98 30.98
N ASP A 428 -15.49 7.04 32.16
CA ASP A 428 -15.70 8.07 33.20
C ASP A 428 -15.10 9.46 32.86
N PHE A 429 -15.65 10.13 31.84
CA PHE A 429 -15.31 11.51 31.48
C PHE A 429 -15.35 12.51 32.65
N PRO A 430 -16.26 12.41 33.66
CA PRO A 430 -16.26 13.31 34.82
C PRO A 430 -14.92 13.36 35.56
N ALA A 431 -14.25 12.22 35.73
CA ALA A 431 -12.93 12.15 36.37
C ALA A 431 -11.85 12.89 35.56
N ILE A 432 -11.87 12.71 34.23
CA ILE A 432 -10.96 13.43 33.32
C ILE A 432 -11.28 14.92 33.30
N ALA A 433 -12.55 15.30 33.23
CA ALA A 433 -12.99 16.68 33.25
C ALA A 433 -12.58 17.40 34.54
N ASP A 434 -12.70 16.75 35.69
CA ASP A 434 -12.23 17.29 36.98
C ASP A 434 -10.70 17.47 36.99
N TYR A 435 -9.96 16.53 36.39
CA TYR A 435 -8.50 16.65 36.25
C TYR A 435 -8.09 17.82 35.33
N LEU A 436 -8.76 17.96 34.18
CA LEU A 436 -8.53 19.07 33.24
C LEU A 436 -8.84 20.43 33.89
N VAL A 437 -9.94 20.54 34.64
CA VAL A 437 -10.30 21.77 35.37
C VAL A 437 -9.22 22.11 36.40
N LYS A 438 -8.72 21.12 37.14
CA LYS A 438 -7.62 21.31 38.09
C LYS A 438 -6.38 21.88 37.38
N LEU A 439 -5.91 21.24 36.32
CA LEU A 439 -4.72 21.68 35.58
C LEU A 439 -4.90 23.07 34.94
N ARG A 440 -6.08 23.36 34.39
CA ARG A 440 -6.43 24.70 33.86
C ARG A 440 -6.37 25.76 34.96
N ASN A 441 -6.95 25.48 36.13
CA ASN A 441 -6.96 26.41 37.26
C ASN A 441 -5.56 26.62 37.86
N GLU A 442 -4.69 25.60 37.76
CA GLU A 442 -3.25 25.70 38.10
C GLU A 442 -2.44 26.43 37.01
N GLY A 443 -3.04 26.80 35.88
CA GLY A 443 -2.38 27.49 34.75
C GLY A 443 -1.46 26.60 33.92
N LYS A 444 -1.54 25.27 34.08
CA LYS A 444 -0.65 24.29 33.44
C LYS A 444 -1.06 23.91 32.02
N ILE A 445 -2.34 24.03 31.68
CA ILE A 445 -2.88 23.76 30.35
C ILE A 445 -3.83 24.87 29.94
N GLU A 446 -4.10 24.94 28.64
CA GLU A 446 -5.25 25.65 28.09
C GLU A 446 -6.18 24.66 27.41
N ILE A 447 -7.48 24.77 27.72
CA ILE A 447 -8.51 23.96 27.09
C ILE A 447 -9.12 24.85 26.01
N VAL A 448 -8.90 24.49 24.76
CA VAL A 448 -9.23 25.32 23.59
C VAL A 448 -9.99 24.49 22.56
N THR A 449 -10.61 25.17 21.61
CA THR A 449 -11.11 24.51 20.40
C THR A 449 -9.98 24.26 19.41
N VAL A 450 -10.20 23.37 18.44
CA VAL A 450 -9.23 23.09 17.38
C VAL A 450 -8.94 24.35 16.57
N GLU A 451 -9.95 25.17 16.25
CA GLU A 451 -9.76 26.43 15.54
C GLU A 451 -8.94 27.44 16.35
N GLU A 452 -9.14 27.52 17.67
CA GLU A 452 -8.35 28.42 18.49
C GLU A 452 -6.88 27.98 18.56
N MET A 453 -6.63 26.66 18.63
CA MET A 453 -5.29 26.11 18.50
C MET A 453 -4.67 26.47 17.14
N ILE A 454 -5.39 26.26 16.03
CA ILE A 454 -4.95 26.59 14.67
C ILE A 454 -4.69 28.10 14.52
N ALA A 455 -5.53 28.96 15.09
CA ALA A 455 -5.34 30.41 15.01
C ALA A 455 -4.04 30.86 15.70
N ARG A 456 -3.62 30.14 16.75
CA ARG A 456 -2.43 30.43 17.55
C ARG A 456 -1.16 29.79 16.97
N HIS A 457 -1.26 28.60 16.38
CA HIS A 457 -0.09 27.78 15.99
C HIS A 457 -0.05 27.36 14.51
N GLY A 458 -1.11 27.58 13.75
CA GLY A 458 -1.18 27.30 12.31
C GLY A 458 -0.38 28.29 11.47
N LYS A 459 0.04 27.87 10.27
CA LYS A 459 0.77 28.75 9.34
C LYS A 459 -0.14 29.86 8.83
N LYS A 460 0.21 31.12 9.13
CA LYS A 460 -0.36 32.28 8.44
C LYS A 460 0.25 32.34 7.04
N ASN A 461 -0.53 32.06 6.00
CA ASN A 461 -0.08 32.19 4.62
C ASN A 461 0.49 33.60 4.40
N GLY A 462 1.80 33.67 4.18
CA GLY A 462 2.47 34.86 3.67
C GLY A 462 1.99 35.15 2.26
N SER A 463 1.39 36.33 2.08
CA SER A 463 1.08 37.03 0.82
C SER A 463 0.18 36.34 -0.21
N GLN A 464 -1.12 36.58 -0.13
CA GLN A 464 -1.86 37.17 -1.26
C GLN A 464 -2.88 38.17 -0.71
N THR A 465 -2.52 39.45 -0.77
CA THR A 465 -3.46 40.57 -0.59
C THR A 465 -4.23 40.77 -1.91
N GLY A 466 -5.53 40.48 -1.92
CA GLY A 466 -6.41 40.80 -3.05
C GLY A 466 -7.86 40.34 -2.84
N SER A 467 -8.75 41.31 -2.62
CA SER A 467 -10.20 41.32 -2.32
C SER A 467 -11.14 40.21 -2.87
N PRO A 468 -12.31 39.97 -2.22
CA PRO A 468 -13.35 39.01 -2.65
C PRO A 468 -14.44 39.66 -3.56
N PRO A 469 -15.50 38.95 -4.01
CA PRO A 469 -15.59 37.99 -5.12
C PRO A 469 -16.56 38.44 -6.24
N GLY A 470 -16.38 37.95 -7.47
CA GLY A 470 -17.36 38.08 -8.56
C GLY A 470 -17.97 36.71 -8.90
N VAL A 471 -19.29 36.56 -8.75
CA VAL A 471 -20.05 35.35 -9.10
C VAL A 471 -20.15 35.21 -10.62
N PRO A 472 -19.91 34.00 -11.19
CA PRO A 472 -20.71 33.54 -12.33
C PRO A 472 -21.05 32.02 -12.24
N PRO A 473 -21.88 31.46 -13.14
CA PRO A 473 -23.29 31.10 -12.99
C PRO A 473 -23.50 29.61 -12.66
N PRO A 474 -24.75 29.15 -12.39
CA PRO A 474 -25.01 27.80 -11.92
C PRO A 474 -24.87 26.77 -13.05
N THR A 475 -24.40 25.57 -12.71
CA THR A 475 -24.50 24.38 -13.56
C THR A 475 -24.76 23.14 -12.68
N PRO A 476 -25.46 22.10 -13.19
CA PRO A 476 -26.66 21.54 -12.58
C PRO A 476 -26.50 20.03 -12.22
N PRO A 477 -27.58 19.31 -11.87
CA PRO A 477 -27.71 18.50 -10.65
C PRO A 477 -26.87 17.19 -10.58
N SER A 478 -26.59 16.73 -9.35
CA SER A 478 -26.04 15.41 -9.02
C SER A 478 -26.97 14.25 -9.42
N PRO A 479 -26.44 13.05 -9.81
CA PRO A 479 -27.23 11.81 -9.82
C PRO A 479 -26.84 10.91 -8.62
N THR A 480 -27.74 10.64 -7.67
CA THR A 480 -28.62 9.45 -7.54
C THR A 480 -27.98 8.27 -6.78
N THR A 481 -28.67 7.76 -5.76
CA THR A 481 -28.40 6.50 -5.03
C THR A 481 -27.96 5.36 -5.97
N LEU A 482 -26.90 4.60 -5.61
CA LEU A 482 -26.45 3.44 -6.37
C LEU A 482 -27.53 2.33 -6.40
N LEU A 483 -27.82 1.82 -7.59
CA LEU A 483 -28.92 0.88 -7.82
C LEU A 483 -28.56 -0.53 -7.32
N PRO A 484 -29.50 -1.29 -6.73
CA PRO A 484 -29.32 -2.72 -6.52
C PRO A 484 -29.28 -3.49 -7.84
N PHE A 485 -28.72 -4.70 -7.80
CA PHE A 485 -28.42 -5.52 -8.98
C PHE A 485 -29.64 -5.82 -9.85
N ASP A 486 -30.82 -5.92 -9.27
CA ASP A 486 -32.08 -6.22 -9.95
C ASP A 486 -32.64 -5.00 -10.71
N GLN A 487 -32.16 -3.80 -10.38
CA GLN A 487 -32.50 -2.55 -11.07
C GLN A 487 -31.45 -2.14 -12.12
N VAL A 488 -30.31 -2.84 -12.19
CA VAL A 488 -29.27 -2.64 -13.21
C VAL A 488 -29.48 -3.61 -14.36
N GLU A 489 -29.32 -3.15 -15.60
CA GLU A 489 -29.45 -3.99 -16.81
C GLU A 489 -28.43 -5.15 -16.81
N HIS A 490 -28.64 -6.18 -17.64
CA HIS A 490 -27.69 -7.29 -17.77
C HIS A 490 -26.31 -6.84 -18.28
N SER A 491 -26.28 -5.76 -19.07
CA SER A 491 -25.07 -5.11 -19.54
C SER A 491 -25.28 -3.63 -19.78
N TYR A 492 -24.27 -2.80 -19.53
CA TYR A 492 -24.34 -1.36 -19.76
C TYR A 492 -23.00 -0.77 -20.23
N THR A 493 -23.04 0.15 -21.19
CA THR A 493 -21.92 1.02 -21.58
C THR A 493 -22.44 2.24 -22.34
N GLN A 494 -21.75 3.38 -22.23
CA GLN A 494 -22.03 4.56 -23.06
C GLN A 494 -21.53 4.41 -24.51
N SER A 495 -20.57 3.51 -24.77
CA SER A 495 -19.97 3.35 -26.10
C SER A 495 -20.05 1.91 -26.63
N PRO A 496 -21.25 1.39 -26.95
CA PRO A 496 -21.40 0.05 -27.51
C PRO A 496 -20.51 -0.20 -28.73
N ALA A 497 -20.36 0.82 -29.60
CA ALA A 497 -19.53 0.76 -30.80
C ALA A 497 -18.05 0.50 -30.52
N ARG A 498 -17.52 0.96 -29.37
CA ARG A 498 -16.12 0.73 -28.95
C ARG A 498 -15.89 -0.76 -28.71
N PHE A 499 -16.76 -1.38 -27.92
CA PHE A 499 -16.66 -2.78 -27.56
C PHE A 499 -17.00 -3.70 -28.74
N SER A 500 -18.04 -3.40 -29.52
CA SER A 500 -18.31 -4.14 -30.76
C SER A 500 -17.15 -4.02 -31.75
N GLY A 501 -16.48 -2.87 -31.81
CA GLY A 501 -15.27 -2.67 -32.62
C GLY A 501 -14.07 -3.48 -32.12
N LEU A 502 -13.93 -3.66 -30.80
CA LEU A 502 -12.92 -4.55 -30.21
C LEU A 502 -13.19 -6.02 -30.60
N TRP A 503 -14.44 -6.47 -30.53
CA TRP A 503 -14.84 -7.83 -30.94
C TRP A 503 -14.71 -8.05 -32.44
N ALA A 504 -15.00 -7.04 -33.26
CA ALA A 504 -14.79 -7.11 -34.70
C ALA A 504 -13.31 -7.28 -35.06
N GLN A 505 -12.38 -6.66 -34.31
CA GLN A 505 -10.95 -6.84 -34.54
C GLN A 505 -10.50 -8.29 -34.31
N ALA A 506 -11.13 -9.02 -33.39
CA ALA A 506 -10.84 -10.44 -33.17
C ALA A 506 -11.15 -11.32 -34.39
N GLN A 507 -11.92 -10.84 -35.38
CA GLN A 507 -12.13 -11.57 -36.64
C GLN A 507 -10.89 -11.59 -37.55
N THR A 508 -9.95 -10.66 -37.36
CA THR A 508 -8.79 -10.50 -38.26
C THR A 508 -7.45 -10.48 -37.54
N ARG A 509 -7.43 -10.27 -36.23
CA ARG A 509 -6.21 -10.23 -35.41
C ARG A 509 -6.44 -10.83 -34.03
N THR A 510 -5.36 -11.01 -33.29
CA THR A 510 -5.44 -11.45 -31.90
C THR A 510 -5.90 -10.28 -31.04
N VAL A 511 -6.91 -10.51 -30.22
CA VAL A 511 -7.34 -9.58 -29.16
C VAL A 511 -7.01 -10.20 -27.81
N ARG A 512 -6.17 -9.50 -27.03
CA ARG A 512 -5.70 -9.98 -25.73
C ARG A 512 -6.45 -9.31 -24.60
N LEU A 513 -7.06 -10.12 -23.74
CA LEU A 513 -7.72 -9.66 -22.52
C LEU A 513 -6.91 -10.11 -21.31
N ALA A 514 -6.66 -9.21 -20.37
CA ALA A 514 -6.25 -9.59 -19.03
C ALA A 514 -7.51 -9.89 -18.21
N LEU A 515 -7.60 -11.03 -17.55
CA LEU A 515 -8.61 -11.32 -16.53
C LEU A 515 -7.96 -11.18 -15.17
N ILE A 516 -8.39 -10.19 -14.39
CA ILE A 516 -7.98 -10.06 -13.00
C ILE A 516 -9.20 -10.39 -12.15
N GLY A 517 -9.14 -11.55 -11.49
CA GLY A 517 -10.15 -12.01 -10.55
C GLY A 517 -9.54 -12.59 -9.29
N ASP A 518 -10.35 -13.32 -8.53
CA ASP A 518 -9.97 -13.81 -7.22
C ASP A 518 -9.74 -15.34 -7.21
N SER A 519 -10.02 -16.00 -6.09
CA SER A 519 -9.98 -17.46 -5.98
C SER A 519 -10.86 -18.19 -6.99
N GLN A 520 -12.00 -17.61 -7.39
CA GLN A 520 -12.97 -18.20 -8.31
C GLN A 520 -12.45 -18.23 -9.76
N GLU A 521 -11.58 -17.28 -10.11
CA GLU A 521 -10.99 -17.16 -11.44
C GLU A 521 -9.56 -17.74 -11.52
N THR A 522 -8.93 -18.07 -10.38
CA THR A 522 -7.56 -18.59 -10.36
C THR A 522 -7.45 -19.95 -11.07
N SER A 523 -6.67 -20.02 -12.14
CA SER A 523 -6.39 -21.19 -12.98
C SER A 523 -4.89 -21.30 -13.26
N PRO A 524 -4.29 -22.51 -13.34
CA PRO A 524 -4.92 -23.84 -13.17
C PRO A 524 -4.95 -24.36 -11.72
N GLU A 525 -4.38 -23.65 -10.75
CA GLU A 525 -4.21 -24.14 -9.36
C GLU A 525 -5.34 -23.76 -8.39
N GLY A 526 -6.28 -22.91 -8.83
CA GLY A 526 -7.37 -22.41 -7.99
C GLY A 526 -8.73 -22.99 -8.36
N ARG A 527 -9.80 -22.23 -8.10
CA ARG A 527 -11.18 -22.65 -8.36
C ARG A 527 -11.67 -22.25 -9.77
N GLY A 528 -10.81 -21.60 -10.55
CA GLY A 528 -11.05 -21.21 -11.94
C GLY A 528 -10.69 -22.27 -12.97
N ASP A 529 -10.25 -23.47 -12.54
CA ASP A 529 -9.83 -24.59 -13.40
C ASP A 529 -10.94 -25.12 -14.34
N VAL A 530 -12.20 -24.72 -14.10
CA VAL A 530 -13.32 -24.89 -15.03
C VAL A 530 -13.74 -23.58 -15.70
N TYR A 531 -13.89 -22.51 -14.93
CA TYR A 531 -14.44 -21.23 -15.39
C TYR A 531 -13.58 -20.58 -16.48
N VAL A 532 -12.27 -20.46 -16.26
CA VAL A 532 -11.36 -19.77 -17.20
C VAL A 532 -11.21 -20.52 -18.53
N PRO A 533 -10.95 -21.85 -18.56
CA PRO A 533 -10.97 -22.60 -19.82
C PRO A 533 -12.31 -22.49 -20.54
N ARG A 534 -13.43 -22.42 -19.79
CA ARG A 534 -14.74 -22.27 -20.39
C ARG A 534 -14.93 -20.91 -21.06
N LEU A 535 -14.51 -19.80 -20.45
CA LEU A 535 -14.54 -18.48 -21.09
C LEU A 535 -13.81 -18.49 -22.45
N GLN A 536 -12.64 -19.14 -22.49
CA GLN A 536 -11.84 -19.28 -23.70
C GLN A 536 -12.55 -20.12 -24.77
N TYR A 537 -13.21 -21.22 -24.38
CA TYR A 537 -14.00 -22.04 -25.29
C TYR A 537 -15.20 -21.28 -25.86
N GLU A 538 -15.89 -20.47 -25.05
CA GLU A 538 -16.98 -19.60 -25.52
C GLU A 538 -16.48 -18.57 -26.55
N ALA A 539 -15.29 -18.00 -26.35
CA ALA A 539 -14.65 -17.15 -27.35
C ALA A 539 -14.29 -17.93 -28.63
N TRP A 540 -13.75 -19.15 -28.50
CA TRP A 540 -13.45 -20.01 -29.65
C TRP A 540 -14.71 -20.36 -30.45
N LYS A 541 -15.86 -20.62 -29.81
CA LYS A 541 -17.12 -20.89 -30.54
C LYS A 541 -17.51 -19.76 -31.48
N ARG A 542 -17.11 -18.51 -31.20
CA ARG A 542 -17.40 -17.35 -32.04
C ARG A 542 -16.36 -17.11 -33.14
N TYR A 543 -15.08 -17.30 -32.84
CA TYR A 543 -13.99 -16.96 -33.77
C TYR A 543 -13.37 -18.18 -34.47
N HIS A 544 -13.75 -19.38 -34.05
CA HIS A 544 -13.27 -20.68 -34.54
C HIS A 544 -11.74 -20.86 -34.52
N ASN A 545 -11.05 -20.09 -33.68
CA ASN A 545 -9.60 -20.17 -33.53
C ASN A 545 -9.13 -19.64 -32.18
N VAL A 546 -8.09 -20.26 -31.64
CA VAL A 546 -7.28 -19.75 -30.54
C VAL A 546 -5.92 -19.34 -31.12
N PRO A 547 -5.64 -18.03 -31.21
CA PRO A 547 -4.46 -17.54 -31.94
C PRO A 547 -3.15 -17.66 -31.15
N GLU A 548 -3.24 -17.65 -29.82
CA GLU A 548 -2.12 -17.87 -28.92
C GLU A 548 -2.57 -18.56 -27.62
N THR A 549 -1.66 -19.26 -26.95
CA THR A 549 -1.89 -19.74 -25.59
C THR A 549 -1.82 -18.58 -24.61
N VAL A 550 -2.30 -18.81 -23.38
CA VAL A 550 -1.92 -17.97 -22.24
C VAL A 550 -0.40 -18.02 -22.02
N MET A 551 0.14 -17.00 -21.36
CA MET A 551 1.50 -17.00 -20.86
C MET A 551 1.55 -17.76 -19.55
N SER A 552 2.47 -18.71 -19.45
CA SER A 552 2.64 -19.50 -18.24
C SER A 552 4.07 -19.45 -17.71
N GLY A 553 4.15 -19.40 -16.38
CA GLY A 553 5.37 -19.40 -15.59
C GLY A 553 5.83 -20.79 -15.17
N TYR A 554 6.82 -20.84 -14.29
CA TYR A 554 7.49 -22.07 -13.88
C TYR A 554 6.65 -22.86 -12.87
N PHE A 555 5.89 -23.83 -13.37
CA PHE A 555 5.06 -24.72 -12.54
C PHE A 555 4.74 -26.07 -13.22
N SER A 556 4.35 -27.08 -12.44
CA SER A 556 3.93 -28.41 -12.92
C SER A 556 2.42 -28.58 -12.83
N TYR A 557 1.74 -28.77 -13.97
CA TYR A 557 0.27 -28.89 -14.06
C TYR A 557 -0.13 -29.74 -15.28
N GLY A 558 -1.41 -30.09 -15.43
CA GLY A 558 -1.92 -30.80 -16.61
C GLY A 558 -1.83 -32.33 -16.63
N ASP A 559 -1.52 -32.97 -15.49
CA ASP A 559 -1.53 -34.45 -15.32
C ASP A 559 -2.65 -34.97 -14.39
N GLY A 560 -3.68 -34.17 -14.16
CA GLY A 560 -4.66 -34.38 -13.09
C GLY A 560 -4.88 -33.08 -12.35
N GLN A 561 -5.06 -33.09 -11.04
CA GLN A 561 -5.12 -31.86 -10.24
C GLN A 561 -3.70 -31.46 -9.79
N PRO A 562 -3.19 -30.25 -10.10
CA PRO A 562 -3.83 -29.18 -10.87
C PRO A 562 -3.88 -29.47 -12.38
N TYR A 563 -5.02 -29.14 -13.01
CA TYR A 563 -5.29 -29.43 -14.42
C TYR A 563 -4.47 -28.56 -15.37
N GLY A 564 -4.61 -28.81 -16.67
CA GLY A 564 -4.01 -28.01 -17.72
C GLY A 564 -4.64 -26.63 -17.75
N ASP A 565 -3.84 -25.63 -18.12
CA ASP A 565 -4.37 -24.34 -18.51
C ASP A 565 -4.94 -24.44 -19.96
N TRP A 566 -5.55 -23.38 -20.48
CA TRP A 566 -6.14 -23.41 -21.81
C TRP A 566 -5.09 -23.70 -22.91
N LEU A 567 -5.14 -24.95 -23.41
CA LEU A 567 -4.26 -25.53 -24.43
C LEU A 567 -2.78 -25.65 -24.03
N LEU A 568 -2.48 -25.51 -22.74
CA LEU A 568 -1.12 -25.47 -22.23
C LEU A 568 -0.96 -26.36 -21.01
N ARG A 569 0.16 -27.08 -20.96
CA ARG A 569 0.58 -27.92 -19.84
C ARG A 569 2.00 -27.58 -19.42
N GLY A 570 2.24 -27.42 -18.13
CA GLY A 570 3.56 -27.12 -17.57
C GLY A 570 4.19 -28.32 -16.89
N SER A 571 5.52 -28.43 -16.98
CA SER A 571 6.30 -29.37 -16.19
C SER A 571 7.58 -28.71 -15.68
N ALA A 572 7.86 -28.99 -14.41
CA ALA A 572 9.05 -28.60 -13.68
C ALA A 572 9.62 -29.85 -12.99
N ALA A 573 10.72 -30.39 -13.52
CA ALA A 573 11.40 -31.55 -12.97
C ALA A 573 12.56 -31.16 -12.03
N SER A 574 12.80 -31.98 -11.00
CA SER A 574 13.94 -31.82 -10.08
C SER A 574 15.16 -32.63 -10.53
N PRO A 575 16.40 -32.14 -10.35
CA PRO A 575 16.77 -30.79 -9.91
C PRO A 575 16.45 -29.72 -10.97
N GLY A 576 15.61 -28.75 -10.59
CA GLY A 576 15.02 -27.74 -11.48
C GLY A 576 15.55 -26.33 -11.24
N ALA A 577 14.80 -25.33 -11.67
CA ALA A 577 15.15 -23.93 -11.47
C ALA A 577 15.13 -23.53 -9.97
N SER A 578 15.81 -22.43 -9.64
CA SER A 578 15.77 -21.82 -8.32
C SER A 578 14.67 -20.75 -8.22
N PRO A 579 14.30 -20.30 -7.00
CA PRO A 579 13.42 -19.14 -6.84
C PRO A 579 13.94 -17.93 -7.64
N THR A 580 13.02 -17.17 -8.22
CA THR A 580 13.35 -15.95 -8.96
C THR A 580 13.94 -14.87 -8.05
N ARG A 581 14.76 -14.00 -8.63
CA ARG A 581 15.24 -12.75 -8.03
C ARG A 581 14.32 -11.56 -8.31
N ILE A 582 13.24 -11.75 -9.08
CA ILE A 582 12.23 -10.72 -9.35
C ILE A 582 11.36 -10.56 -8.10
N ALA A 583 11.20 -9.34 -7.60
CA ALA A 583 10.31 -9.05 -6.49
C ALA A 583 8.84 -9.23 -6.89
N MET A 584 8.01 -9.70 -5.96
CA MET A 584 6.59 -10.03 -6.23
C MET A 584 5.77 -8.83 -6.72
N ASP A 585 6.04 -7.61 -6.25
CA ASP A 585 5.33 -6.40 -6.68
C ASP A 585 5.65 -5.98 -8.12
N HIS A 586 6.65 -6.60 -8.76
CA HIS A 586 6.98 -6.44 -10.18
C HIS A 586 6.34 -7.50 -11.10
N LEU A 587 5.75 -8.56 -10.52
CA LEU A 587 4.99 -9.58 -11.25
C LEU A 587 3.50 -9.23 -11.24
N LEU A 588 2.77 -9.78 -12.21
CA LEU A 588 1.30 -9.71 -12.21
C LEU A 588 0.73 -10.84 -11.33
N PRO A 589 -0.50 -10.71 -10.82
CA PRO A 589 -1.11 -11.77 -10.03
C PRO A 589 -1.14 -13.09 -10.82
N GLY A 590 -0.96 -14.21 -10.11
CA GLY A 590 -0.93 -15.55 -10.72
C GLY A 590 0.33 -15.89 -11.54
N ILE A 591 1.25 -14.95 -11.77
CA ILE A 591 2.47 -15.20 -12.55
C ILE A 591 3.64 -15.62 -11.65
N TYR A 592 4.19 -16.81 -11.91
CA TYR A 592 5.34 -17.36 -11.18
C TYR A 592 6.59 -17.42 -12.07
N ALA A 593 7.58 -16.57 -11.77
CA ALA A 593 8.88 -16.58 -12.44
C ALA A 593 9.88 -17.51 -11.72
N ALA A 594 10.92 -17.95 -12.42
CA ALA A 594 12.01 -18.74 -11.84
C ALA A 594 13.38 -18.38 -12.41
N ALA A 595 14.44 -18.69 -11.65
CA ALA A 595 15.82 -18.44 -12.04
C ALA A 595 16.48 -19.71 -12.61
N HIS A 596 16.77 -19.69 -13.91
CA HIS A 596 17.30 -20.83 -14.66
C HIS A 596 18.80 -20.70 -14.96
N ALA A 597 19.53 -21.80 -14.85
CA ALA A 597 20.91 -21.95 -15.33
C ALA A 597 20.97 -23.00 -16.46
N ALA A 598 22.16 -23.22 -17.01
CA ALA A 598 22.38 -24.27 -18.00
C ALA A 598 22.17 -25.68 -17.42
N PRO A 599 21.70 -26.65 -18.23
CA PRO A 599 21.40 -28.00 -17.77
C PRO A 599 22.67 -28.86 -17.63
N ALA A 600 23.45 -28.61 -16.58
CA ALA A 600 24.75 -29.26 -16.34
C ALA A 600 24.81 -30.02 -15.01
N GLY A 601 23.68 -30.20 -14.33
CA GLY A 601 23.62 -30.94 -13.08
C GLY A 601 24.50 -30.32 -12.00
N PRO A 602 25.32 -31.11 -11.28
CA PRO A 602 26.20 -30.58 -10.22
C PRO A 602 27.19 -29.50 -10.68
N GLN A 603 27.44 -29.36 -11.99
CA GLN A 603 28.30 -28.30 -12.53
C GLN A 603 27.55 -26.97 -12.71
N SER A 604 26.21 -27.00 -12.70
CA SER A 604 25.37 -25.82 -12.74
C SER A 604 25.29 -25.17 -11.35
N VAL A 605 25.27 -23.84 -11.29
CA VAL A 605 25.29 -23.04 -10.05
C VAL A 605 24.14 -23.37 -9.12
N ASN A 606 23.03 -23.86 -9.66
CA ASN A 606 21.85 -24.31 -8.92
C ASN A 606 21.61 -25.83 -9.02
N GLY A 607 22.55 -26.61 -9.56
CA GLY A 607 22.40 -28.04 -9.73
C GLY A 607 21.44 -28.47 -10.86
N GLN A 608 20.94 -27.54 -11.68
CA GLN A 608 19.82 -27.78 -12.61
C GLN A 608 20.16 -28.77 -13.72
N TRP A 609 19.27 -29.74 -13.89
CA TRP A 609 19.29 -30.71 -15.01
C TRP A 609 18.21 -30.41 -16.05
N TYR A 610 17.09 -29.83 -15.64
CA TYR A 610 15.89 -29.67 -16.46
C TYR A 610 15.37 -28.23 -16.44
N GLY A 611 14.90 -27.76 -17.59
CA GLY A 611 14.29 -26.43 -17.75
C GLY A 611 12.81 -26.40 -17.39
N GLN A 612 12.21 -25.22 -17.56
CA GLN A 612 10.75 -25.08 -17.59
C GLN A 612 10.27 -25.71 -18.89
N LEU A 613 9.41 -26.73 -18.82
CA LEU A 613 8.85 -27.36 -20.01
C LEU A 613 7.39 -26.95 -20.15
N MET A 614 7.06 -26.30 -21.26
CA MET A 614 5.70 -25.92 -21.64
C MET A 614 5.25 -26.76 -22.83
N VAL A 615 4.10 -27.38 -22.74
CA VAL A 615 3.54 -28.29 -23.74
C VAL A 615 2.29 -27.67 -24.34
N LEU A 616 2.27 -27.50 -25.66
CA LEU A 616 1.08 -27.15 -26.41
C LEU A 616 0.21 -28.39 -26.62
N GLU A 617 -0.98 -28.36 -26.04
CA GLU A 617 -2.03 -29.36 -26.21
C GLU A 617 -3.18 -28.73 -27.01
N PRO A 618 -3.08 -28.72 -28.35
CA PRO A 618 -3.96 -27.94 -29.22
C PRO A 618 -5.42 -28.39 -29.17
N ASP A 619 -5.72 -29.53 -28.56
CA ASP A 619 -7.04 -30.14 -28.38
C ASP A 619 -7.60 -30.04 -26.95
N ALA A 620 -6.95 -29.29 -26.07
CA ALA A 620 -7.35 -29.13 -24.67
C ALA A 620 -7.35 -30.43 -23.86
N SER A 621 -6.55 -31.44 -24.21
CA SER A 621 -6.57 -32.74 -23.51
C SER A 621 -6.25 -32.70 -22.01
N SER A 622 -5.56 -31.68 -21.53
CA SER A 622 -5.16 -31.56 -20.13
C SER A 622 -6.08 -30.72 -19.25
N VAL A 623 -7.01 -29.94 -19.82
CA VAL A 623 -7.92 -29.10 -19.01
C VAL A 623 -8.84 -29.98 -18.17
N ASN A 624 -9.45 -29.40 -17.12
CA ASN A 624 -10.38 -30.13 -16.27
C ASN A 624 -11.51 -30.75 -17.12
N PRO A 625 -11.71 -32.09 -17.10
CA PRO A 625 -12.76 -32.75 -17.89
C PRO A 625 -14.18 -32.25 -17.59
N SER A 626 -14.38 -31.69 -16.39
CA SER A 626 -15.65 -31.11 -15.96
C SER A 626 -15.99 -29.78 -16.66
N THR A 627 -15.09 -29.25 -17.51
CA THR A 627 -15.36 -28.10 -18.40
C THR A 627 -16.31 -28.43 -19.56
N GLU A 628 -16.51 -29.72 -19.84
CA GLU A 628 -17.28 -30.22 -20.98
C GLU A 628 -16.75 -29.73 -22.34
N ILE A 629 -15.47 -29.39 -22.42
CA ILE A 629 -14.82 -28.99 -23.67
C ILE A 629 -14.41 -30.26 -24.45
N PRO A 630 -14.85 -30.43 -25.71
CA PRO A 630 -14.52 -31.61 -26.49
C PRO A 630 -13.01 -31.73 -26.79
N THR A 631 -12.39 -32.86 -26.48
CA THR A 631 -10.96 -33.12 -26.78
C THR A 631 -10.73 -33.74 -28.16
N THR A 632 -11.77 -33.80 -28.99
CA THR A 632 -11.73 -34.31 -30.38
C THR A 632 -11.52 -33.22 -31.42
N THR A 633 -11.46 -31.96 -30.98
CA THR A 633 -11.31 -30.77 -31.84
C THR A 633 -9.94 -30.16 -31.64
N GLN A 634 -9.35 -29.62 -32.71
CA GLN A 634 -8.12 -28.83 -32.63
C GLN A 634 -8.51 -27.34 -32.53
N TYR A 635 -8.27 -26.75 -31.36
CA TYR A 635 -8.61 -25.36 -31.04
C TYR A 635 -7.54 -24.37 -31.48
N PHE A 636 -6.28 -24.82 -31.45
CA PHE A 636 -5.12 -24.04 -31.86
C PHE A 636 -4.71 -24.38 -33.30
N CYS A 637 -4.52 -23.36 -34.13
CA CYS A 637 -4.08 -23.55 -35.51
C CYS A 637 -2.58 -23.89 -35.60
N THR A 638 -2.30 -25.15 -35.93
CA THR A 638 -0.94 -25.69 -36.12
C THR A 638 -0.47 -25.72 -37.58
N GLN A 639 -1.32 -25.27 -38.53
CA GLN A 639 -1.05 -25.34 -39.98
C GLN A 639 0.02 -24.32 -40.46
N GLY A 640 0.52 -23.46 -39.57
CA GLY A 640 1.56 -22.47 -39.82
C GLY A 640 2.77 -22.57 -38.87
N ALA A 641 3.64 -21.57 -38.93
CA ALA A 641 4.75 -21.44 -37.99
C ALA A 641 4.20 -21.13 -36.58
N VAL A 642 4.45 -22.04 -35.64
CA VAL A 642 4.22 -21.78 -34.21
C VAL A 642 5.48 -21.17 -33.62
N ARG A 643 5.35 -20.04 -32.93
CA ARG A 643 6.48 -19.36 -32.27
C ARG A 643 6.21 -19.21 -30.79
N ALA A 644 7.26 -19.12 -29.98
CA ALA A 644 7.15 -18.70 -28.60
C ALA A 644 7.47 -17.22 -28.48
N GLU A 645 6.69 -16.48 -27.69
CA GLU A 645 7.12 -15.23 -27.11
C GLU A 645 7.55 -15.49 -25.68
N ILE A 646 8.84 -15.29 -25.40
CA ILE A 646 9.47 -15.54 -24.10
C ILE A 646 9.65 -14.21 -23.37
N PHE A 647 9.29 -14.17 -22.10
CA PHE A 647 9.41 -13.02 -21.20
C PHE A 647 10.46 -13.30 -20.14
N ALA A 648 11.34 -12.33 -19.90
CA ALA A 648 12.39 -12.41 -18.88
C ALA A 648 12.70 -11.04 -18.31
N ALA A 649 13.36 -11.01 -17.15
CA ALA A 649 13.79 -9.78 -16.51
C ALA A 649 15.31 -9.65 -16.51
N THR A 650 15.78 -8.41 -16.56
CA THR A 650 17.20 -8.11 -16.37
C THR A 650 17.64 -8.24 -14.92
N HIS A 651 18.88 -8.65 -14.73
CA HIS A 651 19.59 -8.64 -13.45
C HIS A 651 21.11 -8.57 -13.72
N PRO A 652 21.95 -7.88 -12.92
CA PRO A 652 23.38 -7.69 -13.25
C PRO A 652 24.16 -8.98 -13.49
N GLN A 653 23.71 -10.06 -12.85
CA GLN A 653 24.34 -11.38 -12.89
C GLN A 653 23.54 -12.37 -13.76
N SER A 654 22.70 -11.89 -14.68
CA SER A 654 21.96 -12.77 -15.60
C SER A 654 22.85 -13.31 -16.71
N GLY A 655 22.64 -14.58 -17.06
CA GLY A 655 23.08 -15.14 -18.33
C GLY A 655 22.14 -14.78 -19.48
N GLY A 656 22.15 -15.59 -20.54
CA GLY A 656 21.14 -15.58 -21.60
C GLY A 656 20.09 -16.66 -21.38
N ILE A 657 19.11 -16.72 -22.30
CA ILE A 657 18.08 -17.77 -22.32
C ILE A 657 18.40 -18.75 -23.43
N LEU A 658 18.43 -20.03 -23.08
CA LEU A 658 18.46 -21.16 -24.01
C LEU A 658 17.03 -21.70 -24.16
N TYR A 659 16.56 -21.85 -25.39
CA TYR A 659 15.24 -22.42 -25.66
C TYR A 659 15.34 -23.62 -26.60
N LYS A 660 14.55 -24.67 -26.33
CA LYS A 660 14.54 -25.91 -27.10
C LYS A 660 13.13 -26.30 -27.53
N ALA A 661 12.94 -26.62 -28.80
CA ALA A 661 11.72 -27.25 -29.30
C ALA A 661 11.86 -28.77 -29.23
N ARG A 662 10.98 -29.45 -28.49
CA ARG A 662 10.99 -30.90 -28.27
C ARG A 662 9.63 -31.52 -28.64
N PRO A 663 9.26 -31.56 -29.93
CA PRO A 663 8.01 -32.17 -30.33
C PRO A 663 7.92 -33.64 -29.92
N SER A 664 6.75 -34.09 -29.47
CA SER A 664 6.55 -35.45 -28.94
C SER A 664 5.10 -35.91 -29.07
N ASP A 665 4.90 -37.23 -29.14
CA ASP A 665 3.58 -37.87 -29.00
C ASP A 665 3.29 -38.27 -27.54
N SER A 666 4.32 -38.27 -26.69
CA SER A 666 4.24 -38.56 -25.26
C SER A 666 4.74 -37.35 -24.48
N VAL A 667 3.84 -36.72 -23.73
CA VAL A 667 4.10 -35.46 -23.03
C VAL A 667 3.70 -35.56 -21.55
N PRO A 668 4.41 -34.86 -20.64
CA PRO A 668 5.66 -34.15 -20.86
C PRO A 668 6.84 -35.12 -21.02
N SER A 669 7.82 -34.77 -21.84
CA SER A 669 9.02 -35.59 -22.04
C SER A 669 10.28 -34.73 -22.21
N TYR A 670 11.09 -34.67 -21.16
CA TYR A 670 12.43 -34.06 -21.18
C TYR A 670 13.44 -34.86 -22.02
N SER A 671 13.17 -36.13 -22.30
CA SER A 671 14.02 -37.01 -23.12
C SER A 671 13.68 -36.95 -24.62
N ALA A 672 12.57 -36.31 -25.01
CA ALA A 672 12.24 -36.09 -26.41
C ALA A 672 13.36 -35.30 -27.11
N THR A 673 13.76 -35.74 -28.31
CA THR A 673 14.84 -35.12 -29.07
C THR A 673 14.50 -33.67 -29.41
N ALA A 674 15.41 -32.75 -29.07
CA ALA A 674 15.27 -31.35 -29.48
C ALA A 674 15.45 -31.25 -31.00
N THR A 675 14.46 -30.71 -31.69
CA THR A 675 14.50 -30.46 -33.14
C THR A 675 15.00 -29.06 -33.47
N LEU A 676 15.01 -28.17 -32.48
CA LEU A 676 15.60 -26.84 -32.53
C LEU A 676 16.15 -26.50 -31.14
N GLU A 677 17.32 -25.88 -31.08
CA GLU A 677 17.97 -25.40 -29.87
C GLU A 677 18.73 -24.12 -30.21
N GLU A 678 18.35 -23.02 -29.57
CA GLU A 678 18.91 -21.70 -29.85
C GLU A 678 18.98 -20.84 -28.59
N THR A 679 19.82 -19.81 -28.65
CA THR A 679 19.91 -18.78 -27.60
C THR A 679 19.09 -17.56 -28.00
N ALA A 680 18.22 -17.10 -27.11
CA ALA A 680 17.48 -15.86 -27.33
C ALA A 680 18.45 -14.66 -27.41
N PRO A 681 18.34 -13.78 -28.40
CA PRO A 681 19.19 -12.59 -28.56
C PRO A 681 18.76 -11.47 -27.61
N LEU A 682 18.62 -11.78 -26.32
CA LEU A 682 18.26 -10.83 -25.27
C LEU A 682 19.47 -10.55 -24.38
N SER A 683 19.83 -9.27 -24.23
CA SER A 683 20.78 -8.86 -23.20
C SER A 683 20.06 -8.70 -21.86
N LEU A 684 20.35 -9.60 -20.91
CA LEU A 684 19.68 -9.64 -19.61
C LEU A 684 20.58 -9.23 -18.44
N ALA A 685 21.89 -9.08 -18.67
CA ALA A 685 22.84 -8.60 -17.67
C ALA A 685 22.75 -7.06 -17.55
N ASP A 686 21.86 -6.56 -16.70
CA ASP A 686 21.66 -5.13 -16.46
C ASP A 686 21.25 -4.88 -15.00
N ALA A 687 21.74 -3.80 -14.40
CA ALA A 687 21.39 -3.39 -13.05
C ALA A 687 20.02 -2.72 -12.94
N THR A 688 19.52 -2.18 -14.04
CA THR A 688 18.16 -1.63 -14.11
C THR A 688 17.18 -2.76 -14.37
N PHE A 689 16.15 -2.90 -13.53
CA PHE A 689 15.08 -3.86 -13.76
C PHE A 689 14.26 -3.48 -15.01
N ILE A 690 14.31 -4.35 -16.01
CA ILE A 690 13.60 -4.24 -17.28
C ILE A 690 12.99 -5.59 -17.64
N VAL A 691 11.69 -5.63 -17.91
CA VAL A 691 11.06 -6.79 -18.56
C VAL A 691 11.33 -6.73 -20.06
N LYS A 692 11.92 -7.78 -20.61
CA LYS A 692 12.19 -7.94 -22.04
C LYS A 692 11.43 -9.13 -22.58
N SER A 693 10.96 -9.03 -23.82
CA SER A 693 10.39 -10.15 -24.56
C SER A 693 11.11 -10.41 -25.88
N PHE A 694 11.08 -11.65 -26.33
CA PHE A 694 11.63 -12.09 -27.60
C PHE A 694 10.70 -13.12 -28.25
N THR A 695 10.47 -12.99 -29.56
CA THR A 695 9.74 -14.00 -30.34
C THR A 695 10.72 -14.91 -31.07
N THR A 696 10.62 -16.22 -30.84
CA THR A 696 11.53 -17.22 -31.41
C THR A 696 11.42 -17.35 -32.92
N ALA A 697 12.39 -18.04 -33.53
CA ALA A 697 12.18 -18.68 -34.83
C ALA A 697 10.99 -19.67 -34.78
N PRO A 698 10.40 -20.06 -35.93
CA PRO A 698 9.36 -21.08 -35.98
C PRO A 698 9.81 -22.38 -35.30
N LEU A 699 8.99 -22.88 -34.38
CA LEU A 699 9.21 -24.10 -33.61
C LEU A 699 8.56 -25.28 -34.36
N PRO A 700 9.34 -26.27 -34.83
CA PRO A 700 8.81 -27.35 -35.66
C PRO A 700 8.10 -28.42 -34.83
N PHE A 701 6.90 -28.83 -35.27
CA PHE A 701 6.20 -30.00 -34.73
C PHE A 701 6.81 -31.33 -35.16
N ASN A 702 7.61 -31.33 -36.25
CA ASN A 702 8.28 -32.53 -36.77
C ASN A 702 7.37 -33.77 -36.93
N GLY A 703 6.11 -33.55 -37.34
CA GLY A 703 5.10 -34.60 -37.52
C GLY A 703 4.55 -35.22 -36.24
N LYS A 704 4.83 -34.62 -35.07
CA LYS A 704 4.32 -35.06 -33.76
C LYS A 704 3.02 -34.38 -33.38
N ARG A 705 2.28 -34.98 -32.45
CA ARG A 705 1.01 -34.42 -31.95
C ARG A 705 1.21 -33.15 -31.12
N HIS A 706 2.23 -33.11 -30.27
CA HIS A 706 2.47 -32.00 -29.34
C HIS A 706 3.80 -31.30 -29.62
N LEU A 707 3.81 -29.99 -29.39
CA LEU A 707 5.04 -29.19 -29.33
C LEU A 707 5.37 -28.92 -27.86
N GLN A 708 6.62 -29.16 -27.47
CA GLN A 708 7.12 -28.79 -26.14
C GLN A 708 8.22 -27.75 -26.28
N LEU A 709 8.18 -26.70 -25.47
CA LEU A 709 9.21 -25.67 -25.36
C LEU A 709 9.90 -25.83 -24.00
N GLU A 710 11.20 -26.09 -24.01
CA GLU A 710 12.03 -26.06 -22.80
C GLU A 710 12.77 -24.74 -22.70
N LEU A 711 12.69 -24.06 -21.55
CA LEU A 711 13.42 -22.83 -21.25
C LEU A 711 14.46 -23.04 -20.15
N LEU A 712 15.67 -22.55 -20.40
CA LEU A 712 16.87 -22.72 -19.58
C LEU A 712 17.72 -21.44 -19.57
N GLY A 713 18.67 -21.35 -18.64
CA GLY A 713 19.76 -20.37 -18.72
C GLY A 713 20.88 -20.86 -19.65
N THR A 714 21.71 -19.97 -20.16
CA THR A 714 22.85 -20.35 -21.03
C THR A 714 24.15 -20.65 -20.28
N LEU A 715 24.26 -20.24 -19.00
CA LEU A 715 25.50 -20.32 -18.24
C LEU A 715 25.38 -21.35 -17.10
N THR A 716 26.46 -22.08 -16.85
CA THR A 716 26.56 -22.95 -15.68
C THR A 716 26.93 -22.18 -14.42
N SER A 717 27.56 -21.01 -14.53
CA SER A 717 28.04 -20.20 -13.40
C SER A 717 27.07 -19.11 -12.95
N ALA A 718 25.94 -18.92 -13.64
CA ALA A 718 24.98 -17.85 -13.38
C ALA A 718 23.55 -18.28 -13.71
N VAL A 719 22.57 -17.64 -13.07
CA VAL A 719 21.13 -17.85 -13.31
C VAL A 719 20.52 -16.69 -14.07
N THR A 720 19.43 -16.95 -14.78
CA THR A 720 18.65 -15.98 -15.57
C THR A 720 17.19 -16.05 -15.16
N ASP A 721 16.58 -14.91 -14.83
CA ASP A 721 15.17 -14.86 -14.42
C ASP A 721 14.24 -14.90 -15.63
N ILE A 722 13.57 -16.03 -15.81
CA ILE A 722 12.59 -16.27 -16.86
C ILE A 722 11.21 -16.15 -16.23
N ILE A 723 10.37 -15.27 -16.78
CA ILE A 723 9.00 -15.03 -16.30
C ILE A 723 8.07 -16.11 -16.86
N GLY A 724 8.22 -16.43 -18.15
CA GLY A 724 7.39 -17.44 -18.81
C GLY A 724 7.38 -17.28 -20.32
N ALA A 725 6.51 -18.02 -21.00
CA ALA A 725 6.29 -17.87 -22.43
C ALA A 725 4.83 -18.16 -22.81
N ARG A 726 4.45 -17.67 -23.99
CA ARG A 726 3.22 -18.08 -24.70
C ARG A 726 3.55 -18.54 -26.11
N LEU A 727 2.75 -19.45 -26.64
CA LEU A 727 2.89 -19.97 -28.00
C LEU A 727 1.86 -19.32 -28.92
N LYS A 728 2.28 -18.87 -30.11
CA LYS A 728 1.48 -18.11 -31.07
C LYS A 728 1.47 -18.76 -32.43
N SER A 729 0.35 -18.67 -33.14
CA SER A 729 0.23 -19.09 -34.54
C SER A 729 0.39 -17.89 -35.48
N ASP A 730 1.37 -17.93 -36.38
CA ASP A 730 1.60 -16.84 -37.35
C ASP A 730 0.52 -16.75 -38.44
N GLN A 731 -0.12 -17.87 -38.78
CA GLN A 731 -1.06 -17.96 -39.92
C GLN A 731 -2.52 -17.74 -39.53
N CYS A 732 -2.84 -17.89 -38.25
CA CYS A 732 -4.20 -17.83 -37.73
C CYS A 732 -4.24 -16.81 -36.59
N PRO A 733 -4.10 -15.50 -36.87
CA PRO A 733 -4.04 -14.49 -35.82
C PRO A 733 -5.43 -14.18 -35.25
N GLN A 734 -6.53 -14.49 -35.95
CA GLN A 734 -7.88 -14.18 -35.52
C GLN A 734 -8.26 -14.91 -34.23
N GLY A 735 -8.93 -14.22 -33.33
CA GLY A 735 -9.49 -14.78 -32.11
C GLY A 735 -9.17 -13.94 -30.89
N LEU A 736 -9.70 -14.40 -29.76
CA LEU A 736 -9.59 -13.74 -28.47
C LEU A 736 -8.84 -14.66 -27.52
N VAL A 737 -7.96 -14.10 -26.70
CA VAL A 737 -7.24 -14.83 -25.66
C VAL A 737 -7.38 -14.09 -24.34
N ILE A 738 -7.85 -14.80 -23.33
CA ILE A 738 -8.00 -14.32 -21.96
C ILE A 738 -6.82 -14.85 -21.14
N GLN A 739 -5.92 -13.96 -20.76
CA GLN A 739 -4.86 -14.28 -19.80
C GLN A 739 -5.42 -14.24 -18.40
N ASP A 740 -5.38 -15.36 -17.69
CA ASP A 740 -5.63 -15.35 -16.26
C ASP A 740 -4.50 -14.63 -15.51
N LEU A 741 -4.88 -13.64 -14.71
CA LEU A 741 -4.06 -12.88 -13.76
C LEU A 741 -4.81 -12.80 -12.42
N SER A 742 -5.38 -13.91 -11.97
CA SER A 742 -6.16 -14.01 -10.74
C SER A 742 -5.35 -14.66 -9.63
N THR A 743 -5.72 -14.38 -8.37
CA THR A 743 -5.12 -15.07 -7.22
C THR A 743 -6.11 -15.23 -6.08
N GLY A 744 -5.94 -16.28 -5.29
CA GLY A 744 -6.84 -16.59 -4.19
C GLY A 744 -6.89 -15.48 -3.14
N GLY A 745 -8.10 -15.08 -2.75
CA GLY A 745 -8.31 -14.03 -1.73
C GLY A 745 -8.06 -12.60 -2.24
N LEU A 746 -7.84 -12.40 -3.54
CA LEU A 746 -7.63 -11.06 -4.07
C LEU A 746 -8.90 -10.21 -3.95
N SER A 747 -8.77 -9.04 -3.33
CA SER A 747 -9.76 -7.94 -3.35
C SER A 747 -9.23 -6.79 -4.21
N THR A 748 -10.08 -5.83 -4.59
CA THR A 748 -9.63 -4.64 -5.34
C THR A 748 -8.59 -3.86 -4.54
N LYS A 749 -8.78 -3.78 -3.21
CA LYS A 749 -7.82 -3.17 -2.28
C LYS A 749 -6.49 -3.91 -2.23
N GLU A 750 -6.50 -5.24 -2.12
CA GLU A 750 -5.28 -6.04 -2.08
C GLU A 750 -4.50 -5.93 -3.40
N PHE A 751 -5.19 -5.91 -4.55
CA PHE A 751 -4.55 -5.65 -5.83
C PHE A 751 -3.81 -4.30 -5.83
N LEU A 752 -4.45 -3.26 -5.29
CA LEU A 752 -3.89 -1.91 -5.22
C LEU A 752 -2.71 -1.80 -4.24
N ASN A 753 -2.62 -2.66 -3.24
CA ASN A 753 -1.52 -2.65 -2.27
C ASN A 753 -0.31 -3.47 -2.73
N THR A 754 -0.56 -4.66 -3.28
CA THR A 754 0.47 -5.68 -3.49
C THR A 754 1.15 -5.53 -4.85
N TYR A 755 0.41 -5.27 -5.93
CA TYR A 755 0.95 -5.30 -7.30
C TYR A 755 1.37 -3.91 -7.82
N ARG A 756 1.95 -3.05 -6.97
CA ARG A 756 2.21 -1.62 -7.31
C ARG A 756 3.20 -1.37 -8.46
N ALA A 757 4.11 -2.30 -8.76
CA ALA A 757 5.24 -2.10 -9.69
C ALA A 757 5.21 -3.00 -10.94
N ALA A 758 4.08 -3.67 -11.21
CA ALA A 758 3.93 -4.63 -12.31
C ALA A 758 3.78 -3.98 -13.71
N ALA A 759 3.90 -2.65 -13.81
CA ALA A 759 3.65 -1.88 -15.02
C ALA A 759 4.44 -2.38 -16.24
N GLN A 760 5.70 -2.77 -16.04
CA GLN A 760 6.55 -3.22 -17.13
C GLN A 760 6.10 -4.55 -17.71
N LEU A 761 5.74 -5.51 -16.86
CA LEU A 761 5.23 -6.81 -17.31
C LEU A 761 3.85 -6.63 -17.97
N PHE A 762 2.95 -5.86 -17.36
CA PHE A 762 1.64 -5.56 -17.93
C PHE A 762 1.74 -4.98 -19.35
N ARG A 763 2.65 -4.02 -19.55
CA ARG A 763 2.91 -3.41 -20.85
C ARG A 763 3.52 -4.39 -21.84
N ALA A 764 4.48 -5.21 -21.41
CA ALA A 764 5.11 -6.22 -22.26
C ALA A 764 4.12 -7.26 -22.76
N MET A 765 3.13 -7.64 -21.96
CA MET A 765 2.10 -8.62 -22.36
C MET A 765 1.16 -8.11 -23.45
N GLY A 766 1.00 -6.78 -23.57
CA GLY A 766 0.36 -6.13 -24.70
C GLY A 766 -1.15 -6.31 -24.76
N PHE A 767 -1.84 -6.15 -23.63
CA PHE A 767 -3.29 -6.29 -23.54
C PHE A 767 -4.05 -5.23 -24.35
N ASP A 768 -5.11 -5.67 -25.02
CA ASP A 768 -6.03 -4.83 -25.78
C ASP A 768 -7.14 -4.25 -24.90
N ALA A 769 -7.55 -5.00 -23.88
CA ALA A 769 -8.53 -4.63 -22.86
C ALA A 769 -8.34 -5.47 -21.58
N VAL A 770 -9.07 -5.13 -20.52
CA VAL A 770 -9.01 -5.82 -19.21
C VAL A 770 -10.41 -6.21 -18.75
N ILE A 771 -10.57 -7.42 -18.21
CA ILE A 771 -11.71 -7.89 -17.45
C ILE A 771 -11.35 -7.82 -15.96
N LEU A 772 -12.18 -7.15 -15.17
CA LEU A 772 -12.13 -7.17 -13.72
C LEU A 772 -13.32 -7.99 -13.22
N HIS A 773 -13.04 -9.10 -12.55
CA HIS A 773 -14.04 -10.01 -11.98
C HIS A 773 -13.71 -10.21 -10.50
N LEU A 774 -14.02 -9.19 -9.71
CA LEU A 774 -13.72 -9.09 -8.28
C LEU A 774 -15.00 -8.66 -7.56
N GLY A 775 -15.01 -8.70 -6.23
CA GLY A 775 -16.13 -8.23 -5.42
C GLY A 775 -16.55 -9.21 -4.33
N ALA A 776 -16.34 -10.51 -4.53
CA ALA A 776 -16.70 -11.51 -3.53
C ALA A 776 -15.83 -11.40 -2.27
N ASN A 777 -14.51 -11.23 -2.40
CA ASN A 777 -13.61 -10.99 -1.27
C ASN A 777 -13.80 -9.59 -0.68
N ASP A 778 -14.01 -8.57 -1.52
CA ASP A 778 -14.31 -7.20 -1.07
C ASP A 778 -15.54 -7.17 -0.15
N ALA A 779 -16.61 -7.84 -0.55
CA ALA A 779 -17.81 -7.98 0.29
C ALA A 779 -17.53 -8.78 1.58
N GLY A 780 -16.66 -9.78 1.51
CA GLY A 780 -16.20 -10.54 2.68
C GLY A 780 -15.40 -9.70 3.68
N GLU A 781 -14.60 -8.76 3.19
CA GLU A 781 -13.83 -7.78 3.96
C GLU A 781 -14.70 -6.63 4.49
N GLY A 782 -15.97 -6.56 4.06
CA GLY A 782 -16.93 -5.55 4.50
C GLY A 782 -16.93 -4.28 3.68
N ALA A 783 -16.39 -4.30 2.46
CA ALA A 783 -16.48 -3.16 1.55
C ALA A 783 -17.95 -2.85 1.19
N THR A 784 -18.29 -1.57 1.19
CA THR A 784 -19.57 -1.05 0.71
C THR A 784 -19.55 -0.97 -0.81
N ALA A 785 -20.72 -0.83 -1.43
CA ALA A 785 -20.77 -0.70 -2.89
C ALA A 785 -20.01 0.53 -3.40
N GLU A 786 -19.99 1.61 -2.62
CA GLU A 786 -19.24 2.82 -2.94
C GLU A 786 -17.73 2.58 -2.82
N MET A 787 -17.24 1.99 -1.72
CA MET A 787 -15.83 1.53 -1.59
C MET A 787 -15.36 0.73 -2.80
N TYR A 788 -16.15 -0.28 -3.16
CA TYR A 788 -15.85 -1.17 -4.27
C TYR A 788 -15.87 -0.43 -5.63
N ARG A 789 -16.80 0.52 -5.85
CA ARG A 789 -16.80 1.41 -7.02
C ARG A 789 -15.47 2.12 -7.16
N ILE A 790 -15.04 2.68 -6.04
CA ILE A 790 -13.90 3.56 -5.92
C ILE A 790 -12.58 2.82 -6.14
N ASP A 791 -12.39 1.68 -5.49
CA ASP A 791 -11.20 0.88 -5.67
C ASP A 791 -11.13 0.33 -7.10
N THR A 792 -12.29 -0.01 -7.68
CA THR A 792 -12.38 -0.37 -9.10
C THR A 792 -11.95 0.79 -10.01
N GLU A 793 -12.36 2.03 -9.72
CA GLU A 793 -11.91 3.23 -10.47
C GLU A 793 -10.40 3.46 -10.35
N GLN A 794 -9.82 3.29 -9.16
CA GLN A 794 -8.37 3.38 -8.95
C GLN A 794 -7.62 2.26 -9.69
N MET A 795 -8.16 1.05 -9.69
CA MET A 795 -7.62 -0.09 -10.41
C MET A 795 -7.64 0.16 -11.92
N ILE A 796 -8.76 0.66 -12.47
CA ILE A 796 -8.88 1.09 -13.87
C ILE A 796 -7.79 2.13 -14.21
N ALA A 797 -7.66 3.17 -13.38
CA ALA A 797 -6.68 4.24 -13.60
C ALA A 797 -5.24 3.71 -13.58
N ARG A 798 -4.93 2.79 -12.66
CA ARG A 798 -3.62 2.14 -12.56
C ARG A 798 -3.30 1.29 -13.78
N LEU A 799 -4.23 0.43 -14.21
CA LEU A 799 -4.06 -0.43 -15.37
C LEU A 799 -3.86 0.37 -16.66
N ARG A 800 -4.61 1.47 -16.82
CA ARG A 800 -4.44 2.43 -17.92
C ARG A 800 -3.08 3.13 -17.88
N SER A 801 -2.63 3.53 -16.70
CA SER A 801 -1.29 4.10 -16.49
C SER A 801 -0.18 3.11 -16.85
N TRP A 802 -0.28 1.86 -16.40
CA TRP A 802 0.66 0.79 -16.75
C TRP A 802 0.74 0.56 -18.26
N ALA A 803 -0.42 0.44 -18.91
CA ALA A 803 -0.54 0.33 -20.36
C ALA A 803 0.00 1.56 -21.11
N GLY A 804 0.04 2.74 -20.46
CA GLY A 804 0.25 4.01 -21.14
C GLY A 804 -0.91 4.37 -22.08
N ARG A 805 -2.11 3.86 -21.79
CA ARG A 805 -3.32 4.00 -22.61
C ARG A 805 -4.48 4.49 -21.73
N PRO A 806 -4.73 5.81 -21.65
CA PRO A 806 -5.81 6.36 -20.81
C PRO A 806 -7.21 5.91 -21.24
N ASP A 807 -7.36 5.36 -22.46
CA ASP A 807 -8.61 4.86 -23.02
C ASP A 807 -8.65 3.34 -23.18
N LEU A 808 -7.76 2.60 -22.48
CA LEU A 808 -7.77 1.14 -22.45
C LEU A 808 -9.19 0.67 -22.07
N PRO A 809 -9.86 -0.14 -22.91
CA PRO A 809 -11.17 -0.65 -22.61
C PRO A 809 -11.13 -1.55 -21.37
N VAL A 810 -12.08 -1.35 -20.46
CA VAL A 810 -12.25 -2.19 -19.27
C VAL A 810 -13.66 -2.78 -19.24
N ILE A 811 -13.72 -4.07 -18.96
CA ILE A 811 -14.93 -4.86 -18.78
C ILE A 811 -15.03 -5.19 -17.29
N LEU A 812 -16.14 -4.82 -16.67
CA LEU A 812 -16.40 -5.06 -15.26
C LEU A 812 -17.47 -6.16 -15.15
N MET A 813 -17.12 -7.29 -14.55
CA MET A 813 -18.03 -8.41 -14.31
C MET A 813 -18.29 -8.48 -12.81
N SER A 814 -19.55 -8.34 -12.40
CA SER A 814 -19.92 -8.47 -10.98
C SER A 814 -19.96 -9.93 -10.54
N ASP A 815 -19.51 -10.26 -9.35
CA ASP A 815 -19.67 -11.62 -8.82
C ASP A 815 -21.15 -12.04 -8.60
N PRO A 816 -21.48 -13.33 -8.78
CA PRO A 816 -22.81 -13.88 -8.50
C PRO A 816 -23.08 -14.01 -6.99
N TYR A 817 -24.22 -14.58 -6.60
CA TYR A 817 -24.53 -14.75 -5.18
C TYR A 817 -23.55 -15.69 -4.46
N ARG A 818 -23.13 -15.27 -3.26
CA ARG A 818 -22.35 -16.06 -2.31
C ARG A 818 -23.05 -16.13 -0.95
N GLN A 819 -22.73 -17.15 -0.18
CA GLN A 819 -23.15 -17.34 1.20
C GLN A 819 -22.08 -16.78 2.17
N GLY A 820 -22.46 -16.71 3.45
CA GLY A 820 -21.56 -16.37 4.55
C GLY A 820 -21.38 -14.87 4.80
N LEU A 821 -22.10 -14.02 4.08
CA LEU A 821 -22.15 -12.58 4.36
C LEU A 821 -23.17 -12.27 5.49
N SER A 822 -22.85 -11.28 6.32
CA SER A 822 -23.84 -10.70 7.24
C SER A 822 -24.95 -9.98 6.46
N PRO A 823 -26.13 -9.73 7.06
CA PRO A 823 -27.21 -9.02 6.37
C PRO A 823 -26.81 -7.63 5.84
N ALA A 824 -25.94 -6.91 6.56
CA ALA A 824 -25.42 -5.62 6.12
C ALA A 824 -24.49 -5.76 4.90
N GLN A 825 -23.57 -6.73 4.93
CA GLN A 825 -22.69 -7.02 3.80
C GLN A 825 -23.45 -7.49 2.56
N GLU A 826 -24.47 -8.33 2.72
CA GLU A 826 -25.30 -8.78 1.58
C GLU A 826 -26.08 -7.61 0.95
N ALA A 827 -26.55 -6.66 1.76
CA ALA A 827 -27.24 -5.47 1.27
C ALA A 827 -26.31 -4.56 0.43
N GLU A 828 -25.06 -4.41 0.84
CA GLU A 828 -24.05 -3.69 0.08
C GLU A 828 -23.61 -4.45 -1.17
N TYR A 829 -23.34 -5.75 -1.04
CA TYR A 829 -22.96 -6.61 -2.15
C TYR A 829 -24.02 -6.64 -3.25
N ALA A 830 -25.30 -6.58 -2.88
CA ALA A 830 -26.41 -6.45 -3.82
C ALA A 830 -26.36 -5.15 -4.66
N ARG A 831 -25.62 -4.11 -4.23
CA ARG A 831 -25.46 -2.84 -4.97
C ARG A 831 -24.16 -2.74 -5.77
N TYR A 832 -23.28 -3.73 -5.71
CA TYR A 832 -22.03 -3.74 -6.48
C TYR A 832 -22.26 -3.58 -7.99
N PRO A 833 -23.26 -4.22 -8.62
CA PRO A 833 -23.55 -3.97 -10.03
C PRO A 833 -23.98 -2.52 -10.32
N GLY A 834 -24.62 -1.84 -9.36
CA GLY A 834 -24.96 -0.41 -9.45
C GLY A 834 -23.73 0.49 -9.41
N ALA A 835 -22.77 0.16 -8.55
CA ALA A 835 -21.46 0.78 -8.50
C ALA A 835 -20.73 0.64 -9.84
N LEU A 836 -20.60 -0.58 -10.38
CA LEU A 836 -19.96 -0.81 -11.67
C LEU A 836 -20.67 -0.06 -12.80
N ARG A 837 -22.02 -0.07 -12.82
CA ARG A 837 -22.81 0.68 -13.80
C ARG A 837 -22.57 2.19 -13.70
N ALA A 838 -22.39 2.74 -12.50
CA ALA A 838 -22.09 4.15 -12.33
C ALA A 838 -20.76 4.54 -12.98
N ILE A 839 -19.73 3.69 -12.87
CA ILE A 839 -18.43 3.88 -13.56
C ILE A 839 -18.65 3.92 -15.07
N ALA A 840 -19.34 2.93 -15.64
CA ALA A 840 -19.62 2.89 -17.07
C ALA A 840 -20.54 4.03 -17.57
N ALA A 841 -21.27 4.69 -16.68
CA ALA A 841 -22.14 5.83 -16.99
C ALA A 841 -21.39 7.16 -17.05
N VAL A 842 -20.13 7.20 -16.65
CA VAL A 842 -19.25 8.38 -16.76
C VAL A 842 -18.02 8.10 -17.63
N ASP A 843 -17.62 6.84 -17.75
CA ASP A 843 -16.46 6.42 -18.54
C ASP A 843 -16.89 5.64 -19.81
N PRO A 844 -16.76 6.25 -21.01
CA PRO A 844 -17.13 5.61 -22.27
C PRO A 844 -16.22 4.43 -22.67
N ALA A 845 -15.08 4.24 -22.01
CA ALA A 845 -14.20 3.09 -22.23
C ALA A 845 -14.46 1.95 -21.22
N VAL A 846 -15.58 1.98 -20.50
CA VAL A 846 -15.99 0.92 -19.57
C VAL A 846 -17.30 0.26 -20.03
N LEU A 847 -17.34 -1.07 -19.90
CA LEU A 847 -18.53 -1.90 -20.10
C LEU A 847 -18.76 -2.77 -18.87
N VAL A 848 -20.00 -2.91 -18.45
CA VAL A 848 -20.39 -3.71 -17.29
C VAL A 848 -21.21 -4.90 -17.75
N ILE A 849 -20.94 -6.06 -17.16
CA ILE A 849 -21.77 -7.27 -17.20
C ILE A 849 -22.26 -7.54 -15.77
N ASN A 850 -23.57 -7.53 -15.59
CA ASN A 850 -24.22 -7.76 -14.30
C ASN A 850 -24.48 -9.26 -14.10
N SER A 851 -23.42 -10.00 -13.82
CA SER A 851 -23.47 -11.44 -13.61
C SER A 851 -24.31 -11.81 -12.38
N ARG A 852 -24.38 -10.93 -11.37
CA ARG A 852 -25.27 -11.10 -10.22
C ARG A 852 -26.73 -11.24 -10.63
N ARG A 853 -27.23 -10.34 -11.49
CA ARG A 853 -28.60 -10.42 -12.03
C ARG A 853 -28.78 -11.61 -12.94
N LEU A 854 -27.84 -11.83 -13.87
CA LEU A 854 -27.89 -12.96 -14.81
C LEU A 854 -28.07 -14.28 -14.07
N MET A 855 -27.30 -14.50 -13.00
CA MET A 855 -27.35 -15.75 -12.23
C MET A 855 -28.56 -15.81 -11.30
N ASN A 856 -28.96 -14.69 -10.69
CA ASN A 856 -30.16 -14.63 -9.85
C ASN A 856 -31.42 -15.08 -10.58
N GLU A 857 -31.61 -14.62 -11.83
CA GLU A 857 -32.74 -15.00 -12.69
C GLU A 857 -32.73 -16.48 -13.10
N ARG A 858 -31.58 -17.16 -12.98
CA ARG A 858 -31.41 -18.60 -13.22
C ARG A 858 -31.52 -19.45 -11.95
N GLY A 859 -31.84 -18.83 -10.82
CA GLY A 859 -32.04 -19.50 -9.53
C GLY A 859 -30.78 -19.61 -8.66
N TRP A 860 -29.69 -18.91 -9.00
CA TRP A 860 -28.51 -18.78 -8.14
C TRP A 860 -28.75 -17.67 -7.12
N ASN A 861 -29.54 -17.95 -6.08
CA ASN A 861 -29.92 -16.98 -5.06
C ASN A 861 -30.18 -17.62 -3.69
N GLY A 862 -30.23 -16.79 -2.64
CA GLY A 862 -30.40 -17.20 -1.24
C GLY A 862 -31.80 -17.69 -0.85
N VAL A 863 -32.74 -17.88 -1.79
CA VAL A 863 -34.14 -18.22 -1.47
C VAL A 863 -34.28 -19.74 -1.16
N PRO A 864 -35.07 -20.16 -0.14
CA PRO A 864 -35.13 -21.54 0.40
C PRO A 864 -35.57 -22.72 -0.50
N SER A 865 -35.54 -22.59 -1.83
CA SER A 865 -35.86 -23.67 -2.78
C SER A 865 -34.68 -24.05 -3.68
N ASN A 866 -33.44 -23.76 -3.26
CA ASN A 866 -32.37 -23.41 -4.21
C ASN A 866 -31.49 -24.55 -4.75
N ARG A 867 -31.03 -24.31 -5.99
CA ARG A 867 -29.95 -25.01 -6.71
C ARG A 867 -28.55 -24.63 -6.19
N LEU A 868 -28.43 -23.93 -5.05
CA LEU A 868 -27.14 -23.37 -4.62
C LEU A 868 -26.08 -24.46 -4.38
N SER A 869 -26.45 -25.62 -3.83
CA SER A 869 -25.52 -26.74 -3.67
C SER A 869 -25.09 -27.38 -4.99
N GLU A 870 -25.82 -27.14 -6.08
CA GLU A 870 -25.42 -27.55 -7.43
C GLU A 870 -24.42 -26.55 -8.05
N LEU A 871 -24.44 -25.29 -7.61
CA LEU A 871 -23.73 -24.16 -8.24
C LEU A 871 -22.52 -23.68 -7.42
N LEU A 872 -22.57 -23.82 -6.10
CA LEU A 872 -21.55 -23.42 -5.13
C LEU A 872 -21.03 -24.64 -4.35
N LEU A 873 -19.72 -24.79 -4.28
CA LEU A 873 -19.04 -25.90 -3.60
C LEU A 873 -19.04 -25.75 -2.08
N ASP A 874 -18.73 -24.54 -1.60
CA ASP A 874 -18.59 -24.20 -0.17
C ASP A 874 -19.35 -22.92 0.20
N GLY A 875 -20.35 -22.59 -0.60
CA GLY A 875 -21.10 -21.35 -0.47
C GLY A 875 -20.40 -20.13 -1.05
N LEU A 876 -19.17 -20.24 -1.57
CA LEU A 876 -18.45 -19.15 -2.25
C LEU A 876 -17.97 -19.57 -3.63
N HIS A 877 -17.21 -20.66 -3.71
CA HIS A 877 -16.57 -21.07 -4.95
C HIS A 877 -17.50 -21.87 -5.84
N TYR A 878 -17.31 -21.76 -7.16
CA TYR A 878 -18.15 -22.42 -8.14
C TYR A 878 -17.95 -23.94 -8.15
N THR A 879 -19.04 -24.70 -8.29
CA THR A 879 -18.95 -26.07 -8.80
C THR A 879 -18.65 -26.02 -10.31
N PRO A 880 -18.24 -27.14 -10.94
CA PRO A 880 -18.11 -27.16 -12.40
C PRO A 880 -19.38 -26.73 -13.14
N ARG A 881 -20.56 -27.08 -12.61
CA ARG A 881 -21.83 -26.67 -13.19
C ARG A 881 -22.05 -25.16 -13.07
N GLY A 882 -21.78 -24.58 -11.90
CA GLY A 882 -21.87 -23.14 -11.69
C GLY A 882 -20.92 -22.36 -12.59
N ALA A 883 -19.66 -22.82 -12.69
CA ALA A 883 -18.64 -22.23 -13.54
C ALA A 883 -19.03 -22.23 -15.03
N ILE A 884 -19.56 -23.35 -15.55
CA ILE A 884 -20.05 -23.42 -16.93
C ILE A 884 -21.22 -22.46 -17.16
N GLU A 885 -22.22 -22.50 -16.27
CA GLU A 885 -23.45 -21.69 -16.40
C GLU A 885 -23.14 -20.18 -16.36
N LEU A 886 -22.20 -19.77 -15.52
CA LEU A 886 -21.71 -18.39 -15.40
C LEU A 886 -20.94 -17.95 -16.66
N ALA A 887 -19.90 -18.70 -17.04
CA ALA A 887 -19.06 -18.38 -18.20
C ALA A 887 -19.86 -18.27 -19.51
N GLU A 888 -20.80 -19.20 -19.75
CA GLU A 888 -21.69 -19.15 -20.93
C GLU A 888 -22.56 -17.88 -20.93
N ALA A 889 -23.11 -17.49 -19.78
CA ALA A 889 -23.99 -16.34 -19.68
C ALA A 889 -23.23 -15.02 -19.84
N GLU A 890 -22.07 -14.88 -19.20
CA GLU A 890 -21.24 -13.67 -19.30
C GLU A 890 -20.69 -13.51 -20.72
N MET A 891 -20.14 -14.56 -21.32
CA MET A 891 -19.57 -14.49 -22.66
C MET A 891 -20.64 -14.23 -23.73
N LYS A 892 -21.82 -14.84 -23.60
CA LYS A 892 -22.96 -14.54 -24.48
C LYS A 892 -23.39 -13.08 -24.37
N THR A 893 -23.39 -12.52 -23.15
CA THR A 893 -23.74 -11.11 -22.93
C THR A 893 -22.66 -10.17 -23.44
N LEU A 894 -21.38 -10.52 -23.24
CA LEU A 894 -20.21 -9.74 -23.63
C LEU A 894 -20.03 -9.62 -25.14
N LEU A 895 -20.14 -10.76 -25.85
CA LEU A 895 -19.86 -10.85 -27.28
C LEU A 895 -21.12 -10.62 -28.14
N GLY A 896 -22.29 -10.63 -27.52
CA GLY A 896 -23.59 -10.63 -28.19
C GLY A 896 -23.89 -11.99 -28.86
N PRO A 897 -25.09 -12.12 -29.49
CA PRO A 897 -25.48 -13.32 -30.21
C PRO A 897 -24.56 -13.65 -31.39
#